data_AF-A0A7X7DF64-F1
#
_entry.id   AF-A0A7X7DF64-F1
#
_cell.length_a   1.000
_cell.length_b   1.000
_cell.length_c   1.000
_cell.angle_alpha   90.00
_cell.angle_beta   90.00
_cell.angle_gamma   90.00
#
_symmetry.space_group_name_H-M   'P 1'
#
loop_
_entity.id
_entity.type
_entity.pdbx_description
1 polymer ?
#
loop_
_entity_poly.entity_id
_entity_poly.type
_entity_poly.pdbx_seq_one_letter_code
_entity_poly.pdbx_strand_id
1 'polypeptide(L)'
;MARNPVDVLKTANAGGRRLVLDNGLVVLLKEDRSAPLVAIQYWVGAGSIHEGPQLGGGLSHYLEHMIFKGTATRGPARISQEIADAGGEINAYTSTDRTVFHATLPADRWQVGLEVLTDAVFRPAFPEDEWEREREVILREYDMGEDDPGRVLGRLTWETAFRVHPYRVPIIGWRDVLVTMNRNDLVAYHRRHYSPDNMILAVTGDIPADEMETAVRRLLEPVPRTAREPAVIPAEPPQLAERMARKTGPYEVARLAWVFHTTDLANPDTPALDVLASAVGSGRSSPLVKRLREEGQIVLDVDAWSYTPKDPGLFGIGAEYEPDRESEVVAALREEVARWQTEPFDAARIEQARREVLVGAIQELSTMSGQAGAMASGEFYAGDPRHTETYLKQVSQVTPDDLRRVARQYLRPENGSWAILAPAKTVSAAPDRAAASNFDVQAFTLSSGLRVIVRDDPRLPMAYVSAVLGGGLLAESVGQAGISQLAADLLTRGTTRHTAAELAERLEAHAVSLSSFSGRNSYGLSAAGLADDLPLMLETVAECLLDSAFPDDELEKQRALQLAAIRREWERPMTHAHQMVRETFFPGHPYRYSPLGETGTVATLTREAVQAHHRKLIGASNLVLAVFGDVRAAAVRELAETHFSALTANNAPTWPPLPSAPTEPVRLEKRLPFKQTVLVRAWPGIAIGDPREDAISVLMDALSGLSSELFISVRDQRGLAYYTGATQFSGPVGGLFIIYAGTTAEGLPEVEAQIDVQAARLARDGTEPDEFARAIEQLLAEQARAWQNNAGLAQQCALDELLGLGWRHALETPERLKRLEATAVRSAAESIFAAGAGVTAVVLPGAPP
;
A
#
# COMPACT_ATOMS: atom_id res chain seq x y z
N MET A 1 30.00 -5.13 16.46
CA MET A 1 29.26 -4.17 17.31
C MET A 1 28.29 -3.46 16.39
N ALA A 2 26.98 -3.69 16.58
CA ALA A 2 25.95 -2.91 15.91
C ALA A 2 26.21 -1.41 16.10
N ARG A 3 25.92 -0.60 15.08
CA ARG A 3 25.79 0.85 15.28
C ARG A 3 24.48 1.08 16.02
N ASN A 4 24.48 1.96 17.02
CA ASN A 4 23.25 2.42 17.64
C ASN A 4 22.36 3.02 16.53
N PRO A 5 21.10 2.60 16.35
CA PRO A 5 20.25 3.13 15.28
C PRO A 5 20.07 4.65 15.37
N VAL A 6 20.09 5.23 16.58
CA VAL A 6 20.05 6.69 16.79
C VAL A 6 21.30 7.39 16.22
N ASP A 7 22.45 6.71 16.14
CA ASP A 7 23.66 7.24 15.50
C ASP A 7 23.65 7.01 13.98
N VAL A 8 22.96 5.98 13.48
CA VAL A 8 22.63 5.84 12.06
C VAL A 8 21.72 6.98 11.61
N LEU A 9 20.71 7.33 12.40
CA LEU A 9 19.76 8.42 12.16
C LEU A 9 20.44 9.80 12.15
N LYS A 10 21.34 10.10 13.10
CA LYS A 10 22.19 11.31 13.06
C LYS A 10 23.06 11.37 11.81
N THR A 11 23.49 10.22 11.29
CA THR A 11 24.27 10.14 10.05
C THR A 11 23.37 10.37 8.83
N ALA A 12 22.16 9.82 8.82
CA ALA A 12 21.17 10.04 7.76
C ALA A 12 20.74 11.51 7.67
N ASN A 13 20.50 12.18 8.81
CA ASN A 13 20.13 13.60 8.88
C ASN A 13 21.31 14.57 8.68
N ALA A 14 22.55 14.09 8.61
CA ALA A 14 23.72 14.95 8.43
C ALA A 14 23.65 15.69 7.07
N GLY A 15 24.10 16.94 7.06
CA GLY A 15 24.10 17.78 5.84
C GLY A 15 22.80 18.54 5.56
N GLY A 16 21.71 18.27 6.29
CA GLY A 16 20.47 19.04 6.18
C GLY A 16 20.65 20.53 6.53
N ARG A 17 20.15 21.41 5.66
CA ARG A 17 20.14 22.88 5.83
C ARG A 17 18.72 23.38 6.02
N ARG A 18 18.52 24.27 7.00
CA ARG A 18 17.29 25.06 7.17
C ARG A 18 17.61 26.52 6.88
N LEU A 19 16.88 27.13 5.95
CA LEU A 19 16.95 28.56 5.65
C LEU A 19 15.55 29.16 5.54
N VAL A 20 15.45 30.48 5.63
CA VAL A 20 14.20 31.23 5.46
C VAL A 20 14.47 32.29 4.41
N LEU A 21 13.62 32.37 3.38
CA LEU A 21 13.71 33.41 2.35
C LEU A 21 13.09 34.72 2.85
N ASP A 22 13.44 35.85 2.23
CA ASP A 22 12.94 37.18 2.63
C ASP A 22 11.40 37.29 2.55
N ASN A 23 10.76 36.49 1.69
CA ASN A 23 9.29 36.39 1.60
C ASN A 23 8.65 35.56 2.74
N GLY A 24 9.45 34.95 3.62
CA GLY A 24 9.01 34.16 4.76
C GLY A 24 8.91 32.65 4.53
N LEU A 25 9.17 32.15 3.30
CA LEU A 25 9.20 30.71 3.03
C LEU A 25 10.30 30.02 3.83
N VAL A 26 9.94 28.96 4.57
CA VAL A 26 10.94 28.05 5.16
C VAL A 26 11.36 27.03 4.09
N VAL A 27 12.66 26.86 3.91
CA VAL A 27 13.26 25.94 2.95
C VAL A 27 14.19 24.97 3.67
N LEU A 28 13.98 23.68 3.43
CA LEU A 28 14.73 22.56 4.00
C LEU A 28 15.43 21.81 2.85
N LEU A 29 16.76 21.82 2.82
CA LEU A 29 17.57 21.24 1.75
C LEU A 29 18.45 20.13 2.30
N LYS A 30 18.48 18.98 1.63
CA LYS A 30 19.32 17.84 2.02
C LYS A 30 19.94 17.15 0.81
N GLU A 31 21.27 17.22 0.73
CA GLU A 31 22.03 16.39 -0.19
C GLU A 31 22.04 14.93 0.32
N ASP A 32 21.64 13.98 -0.53
CA ASP A 32 21.68 12.55 -0.25
C ASP A 32 21.95 11.77 -1.54
N ARG A 33 23.08 11.06 -1.59
CA ARG A 33 23.55 10.37 -2.81
C ARG A 33 23.26 8.86 -2.80
N SER A 34 22.28 8.41 -2.01
CA SER A 34 21.93 6.98 -1.87
C SER A 34 21.05 6.43 -3.00
N ALA A 35 20.46 7.30 -3.82
CA ALA A 35 19.77 7.00 -5.08
C ALA A 35 19.79 8.25 -5.99
N PRO A 36 19.86 8.12 -7.33
CA PRO A 36 19.94 9.24 -8.28
C PRO A 36 18.57 9.91 -8.51
N LEU A 37 17.90 10.28 -7.43
CA LEU A 37 16.57 10.90 -7.40
C LEU A 37 16.59 12.18 -6.57
N VAL A 38 15.62 13.05 -6.81
CA VAL A 38 15.28 14.19 -5.94
C VAL A 38 13.79 14.16 -5.64
N ALA A 39 13.46 14.25 -4.36
CA ALA A 39 12.11 14.47 -3.86
C ALA A 39 11.91 15.95 -3.50
N ILE A 40 10.75 16.50 -3.88
CA ILE A 40 10.36 17.89 -3.69
C ILE A 40 8.98 17.90 -3.05
N GLN A 41 8.80 18.63 -1.94
CA GLN A 41 7.52 18.72 -1.23
C GLN A 41 7.22 20.15 -0.79
N TYR A 42 6.07 20.68 -1.23
CA TYR A 42 5.45 21.88 -0.68
C TYR A 42 4.41 21.49 0.37
N TRP A 43 4.70 21.77 1.63
CA TRP A 43 3.76 21.62 2.74
C TRP A 43 3.08 22.96 3.00
N VAL A 44 1.76 23.04 2.76
CA VAL A 44 0.94 24.24 2.97
C VAL A 44 0.21 24.11 4.29
N GLY A 45 0.38 25.07 5.20
CA GLY A 45 -0.25 25.10 6.52
C GLY A 45 -1.73 25.50 6.51
N ALA A 46 -2.52 24.82 5.68
CA ALA A 46 -3.97 24.88 5.63
C ALA A 46 -4.52 23.56 5.08
N GLY A 47 -5.63 23.09 5.64
CA GLY A 47 -6.34 21.84 5.34
C GLY A 47 -7.80 21.97 5.76
N SER A 48 -8.57 20.89 5.86
CA SER A 48 -10.03 20.98 6.04
C SER A 48 -10.51 21.80 7.25
N ILE A 49 -9.74 21.89 8.35
CA ILE A 49 -10.11 22.73 9.51
C ILE A 49 -10.07 24.24 9.22
N HIS A 50 -9.39 24.65 8.14
CA HIS A 50 -9.14 26.05 7.79
C HIS A 50 -10.20 26.65 6.86
N GLU A 51 -11.16 25.85 6.36
CA GLU A 51 -12.18 26.23 5.37
C GLU A 51 -13.12 27.36 5.81
N GLY A 52 -13.19 27.65 7.12
CA GLY A 52 -13.83 28.87 7.64
C GLY A 52 -15.34 28.91 7.33
N PRO A 53 -15.86 29.94 6.61
CA PRO A 53 -17.28 30.02 6.25
C PRO A 53 -17.77 28.84 5.41
N GLN A 54 -16.88 28.17 4.68
CA GLN A 54 -17.15 27.02 3.82
C GLN A 54 -16.83 25.68 4.50
N LEU A 55 -16.64 25.66 5.83
CA LEU A 55 -16.25 24.46 6.58
C LEU A 55 -17.20 23.28 6.35
N GLY A 56 -16.66 22.20 5.77
CA GLY A 56 -17.42 21.02 5.42
C GLY A 56 -18.00 21.05 4.02
N GLY A 57 -17.61 22.01 3.18
CA GLY A 57 -17.74 21.90 1.73
C GLY A 57 -16.62 21.08 1.09
N GLY A 58 -15.52 20.80 1.81
CA GLY A 58 -14.37 20.08 1.28
C GLY A 58 -13.50 20.97 0.38
N LEU A 59 -13.56 22.30 0.57
CA LEU A 59 -12.89 23.31 -0.25
C LEU A 59 -11.35 23.14 -0.30
N SER A 60 -10.77 22.59 0.76
CA SER A 60 -9.35 22.26 0.84
C SER A 60 -8.95 21.14 -0.13
N HIS A 61 -9.67 20.02 -0.07
CA HIS A 61 -9.56 18.88 -0.99
C HIS A 61 -9.89 19.27 -2.44
N TYR A 62 -10.88 20.15 -2.62
CA TYR A 62 -11.25 20.68 -3.92
C TYR A 62 -10.10 21.48 -4.56
N LEU A 63 -9.43 22.36 -3.78
CA LEU A 63 -8.28 23.11 -4.26
C LEU A 63 -7.15 22.18 -4.69
N GLU A 64 -6.87 21.12 -3.94
CA GLU A 64 -5.87 20.12 -4.27
C GLU A 64 -6.04 19.55 -5.68
N HIS A 65 -7.25 19.06 -6.02
CA HIS A 65 -7.56 18.59 -7.37
C HIS A 65 -7.41 19.71 -8.42
N MET A 66 -7.94 20.90 -8.12
CA MET A 66 -7.97 22.04 -9.03
C MET A 66 -6.60 22.66 -9.30
N ILE A 67 -5.59 22.41 -8.45
CA ILE A 67 -4.22 22.89 -8.67
C ILE A 67 -3.58 22.26 -9.92
N PHE A 68 -3.95 21.01 -10.23
CA PHE A 68 -3.45 20.27 -11.39
C PHE A 68 -4.21 20.58 -12.69
N LYS A 69 -5.28 21.37 -12.63
CA LYS A 69 -6.12 21.74 -13.79
C LYS A 69 -5.62 22.97 -14.57
N GLY A 70 -4.39 23.40 -14.33
CA GLY A 70 -3.68 24.39 -15.15
C GLY A 70 -3.27 25.66 -14.38
N THR A 71 -2.27 26.34 -14.92
CA THR A 71 -1.66 27.57 -14.39
C THR A 71 -1.77 28.71 -15.40
N ALA A 72 -1.29 29.90 -15.04
CA ALA A 72 -1.14 31.00 -16.01
C ALA A 72 -0.17 30.69 -17.18
N THR A 73 0.64 29.63 -17.09
CA THR A 73 1.63 29.22 -18.10
C THR A 73 1.47 27.78 -18.64
N ARG A 74 0.58 26.97 -18.05
CA ARG A 74 0.38 25.56 -18.40
C ARG A 74 -1.12 25.24 -18.51
N GLY A 75 -1.54 24.63 -19.61
CA GLY A 75 -2.92 24.16 -19.76
C GLY A 75 -3.26 22.97 -18.83
N PRO A 76 -4.53 22.53 -18.80
CA PRO A 76 -4.90 21.25 -18.22
C PRO A 76 -4.03 20.10 -18.74
N ALA A 77 -3.83 19.07 -17.92
CA ALA A 77 -2.92 17.92 -18.14
C ALA A 77 -1.42 18.23 -18.33
N ARG A 78 -1.00 19.41 -18.80
CA ARG A 78 0.42 19.76 -18.99
C ARG A 78 1.26 19.69 -17.73
N ILE A 79 0.66 19.95 -16.56
CA ILE A 79 1.33 19.85 -15.25
C ILE A 79 1.81 18.41 -15.01
N SER A 80 0.92 17.42 -15.14
CA SER A 80 1.28 16.01 -14.98
C SER A 80 2.14 15.49 -16.14
N GLN A 81 1.89 15.97 -17.36
CA GLN A 81 2.66 15.57 -18.55
C GLN A 81 4.12 16.01 -18.45
N GLU A 82 4.42 17.25 -18.05
CA GLU A 82 5.82 17.74 -17.94
C GLU A 82 6.63 17.02 -16.85
N ILE A 83 5.96 16.38 -15.89
CA ILE A 83 6.60 15.51 -14.91
C ILE A 83 6.84 14.11 -15.48
N ALA A 84 5.86 13.55 -16.21
CA ALA A 84 5.99 12.24 -16.86
C ALA A 84 7.05 12.25 -17.98
N ASP A 85 7.07 13.30 -18.82
CA ASP A 85 8.08 13.61 -19.86
C ASP A 85 9.49 13.90 -19.25
N ALA A 86 9.64 13.81 -17.93
CA ALA A 86 10.88 13.97 -17.18
C ALA A 86 11.23 12.70 -16.35
N GLY A 87 10.53 11.58 -16.59
CA GLY A 87 10.67 10.33 -15.83
C GLY A 87 10.22 10.41 -14.37
N GLY A 88 9.44 11.43 -14.00
CA GLY A 88 9.03 11.71 -12.64
C GLY A 88 7.62 11.23 -12.28
N GLU A 89 7.28 11.40 -11.01
CA GLU A 89 5.91 11.32 -10.49
C GLU A 89 5.52 12.64 -9.79
N ILE A 90 4.23 12.97 -9.80
CA ILE A 90 3.66 14.10 -9.06
C ILE A 90 2.35 13.66 -8.42
N ASN A 91 2.12 14.05 -7.18
CA ASN A 91 0.87 13.77 -6.46
C ASN A 91 0.63 14.84 -5.37
N ALA A 92 -0.52 14.76 -4.71
CA ALA A 92 -0.82 15.54 -3.52
C ALA A 92 -1.58 14.71 -2.49
N TYR A 93 -1.77 15.30 -1.31
CA TYR A 93 -2.80 14.89 -0.35
C TYR A 93 -3.22 16.05 0.56
N THR A 94 -4.51 16.15 0.86
CA THR A 94 -5.07 17.03 1.89
C THR A 94 -5.30 16.26 3.18
N SER A 95 -4.94 16.89 4.29
CA SER A 95 -5.23 16.45 5.65
C SER A 95 -6.11 17.48 6.37
N THR A 96 -6.34 17.27 7.66
CA THR A 96 -7.11 18.21 8.48
C THR A 96 -6.40 19.55 8.64
N ASP A 97 -5.08 19.53 8.88
CA ASP A 97 -4.26 20.70 9.23
C ASP A 97 -3.43 21.28 8.08
N ARG A 98 -3.21 20.51 7.01
CA ARG A 98 -2.31 20.84 5.89
C ARG A 98 -2.76 20.22 4.57
N THR A 99 -2.23 20.73 3.45
CA THR A 99 -2.20 20.06 2.15
C THR A 99 -0.75 19.99 1.69
N VAL A 100 -0.33 18.84 1.13
CA VAL A 100 1.04 18.62 0.66
C VAL A 100 1.02 18.31 -0.83
N PHE A 101 1.84 19.04 -1.61
CA PHE A 101 2.05 18.81 -3.05
C PHE A 101 3.49 18.32 -3.24
N HIS A 102 3.67 17.17 -3.88
CA HIS A 102 4.99 16.54 -3.97
C HIS A 102 5.28 15.92 -5.33
N ALA A 103 6.57 15.84 -5.66
CA ALA A 103 7.08 15.17 -6.84
C ALA A 103 8.41 14.47 -6.55
N THR A 104 8.63 13.34 -7.20
CA THR A 104 9.90 12.59 -7.17
C THR A 104 10.41 12.45 -8.60
N LEU A 105 11.64 12.87 -8.89
CA LEU A 105 12.21 12.89 -10.25
C LEU A 105 13.65 12.33 -10.28
N PRO A 106 14.13 11.86 -11.44
CA PRO A 106 15.55 11.67 -11.70
C PRO A 106 16.38 12.92 -11.36
N ALA A 107 17.55 12.73 -10.78
CA ALA A 107 18.38 13.85 -10.31
C ALA A 107 18.79 14.82 -11.45
N ASP A 108 19.01 14.34 -12.68
CA ASP A 108 19.31 15.23 -13.83
C ASP A 108 18.10 16.07 -14.30
N ARG A 109 16.89 15.76 -13.84
CA ARG A 109 15.63 16.44 -14.23
C ARG A 109 14.93 17.18 -13.10
N TRP A 110 15.52 17.19 -11.90
CA TRP A 110 14.89 17.71 -10.68
C TRP A 110 14.30 19.13 -10.80
N GLN A 111 14.96 20.02 -11.55
CA GLN A 111 14.50 21.41 -11.72
C GLN A 111 13.16 21.51 -12.47
N VAL A 112 12.80 20.53 -13.32
CA VAL A 112 11.47 20.47 -13.96
C VAL A 112 10.39 20.31 -12.89
N GLY A 113 10.59 19.39 -11.94
CA GLY A 113 9.68 19.18 -10.82
C GLY A 113 9.52 20.43 -9.94
N LEU A 114 10.63 21.12 -9.65
CA LEU A 114 10.59 22.38 -8.90
C LEU A 114 9.79 23.45 -9.65
N GLU A 115 10.06 23.65 -10.94
CA GLU A 115 9.42 24.69 -11.76
C GLU A 115 7.94 24.40 -12.10
N VAL A 116 7.54 23.12 -12.19
CA VAL A 116 6.15 22.70 -12.36
C VAL A 116 5.35 22.85 -11.05
N LEU A 117 5.85 22.30 -9.94
CA LEU A 117 5.16 22.39 -8.64
C LEU A 117 5.01 23.85 -8.17
N THR A 118 6.05 24.67 -8.31
CA THR A 118 6.01 26.07 -7.86
C THR A 118 4.99 26.89 -8.67
N ASP A 119 4.88 26.62 -9.97
CA ASP A 119 3.89 27.26 -10.84
C ASP A 119 2.46 26.84 -10.48
N ALA A 120 2.24 25.55 -10.21
CA ALA A 120 0.93 25.05 -9.75
C ALA A 120 0.55 25.64 -8.38
N VAL A 121 1.45 25.58 -7.40
CA VAL A 121 1.18 26.02 -6.01
C VAL A 121 0.89 27.52 -5.91
N PHE A 122 1.64 28.37 -6.62
CA PHE A 122 1.53 29.83 -6.49
C PHE A 122 0.75 30.53 -7.62
N ARG A 123 0.57 29.91 -8.80
CA ARG A 123 -0.08 30.54 -9.97
C ARG A 123 -1.16 29.66 -10.67
N PRO A 124 -2.01 28.92 -9.94
CA PRO A 124 -3.07 28.12 -10.55
C PRO A 124 -4.10 29.04 -11.23
N ALA A 125 -4.61 28.60 -12.39
CA ALA A 125 -5.59 29.37 -13.16
C ALA A 125 -7.03 29.12 -12.68
N PHE A 126 -7.28 27.92 -12.11
CA PHE A 126 -8.59 27.41 -11.73
C PHE A 126 -9.66 27.64 -12.84
N PRO A 127 -9.63 26.92 -13.97
CA PRO A 127 -10.60 27.14 -15.06
C PRO A 127 -12.06 26.91 -14.60
N GLU A 128 -13.01 27.61 -15.23
CA GLU A 128 -14.42 27.57 -14.83
C GLU A 128 -15.13 26.29 -15.33
N ASP A 129 -14.75 25.78 -16.49
CA ASP A 129 -15.19 24.50 -17.02
C ASP A 129 -14.58 23.31 -16.25
N GLU A 130 -13.32 23.42 -15.84
CA GLU A 130 -12.67 22.44 -14.95
C GLU A 130 -13.30 22.40 -13.57
N TRP A 131 -13.72 23.54 -13.01
CA TRP A 131 -14.50 23.57 -11.76
C TRP A 131 -15.80 22.75 -11.90
N GLU A 132 -16.59 22.95 -12.95
CA GLU A 132 -17.82 22.15 -13.11
C GLU A 132 -17.55 20.65 -13.31
N ARG A 133 -16.49 20.28 -14.04
CA ARG A 133 -16.06 18.87 -14.20
C ARG A 133 -15.63 18.24 -12.87
N GLU A 134 -14.77 18.94 -12.12
CA GLU A 134 -14.14 18.38 -10.92
C GLU A 134 -15.11 18.27 -9.75
N ARG A 135 -16.14 19.14 -9.67
CA ARG A 135 -17.26 18.95 -8.73
C ARG A 135 -17.87 17.56 -8.88
N GLU A 136 -18.11 17.11 -10.11
CA GLU A 136 -18.70 15.79 -10.36
C GLU A 136 -17.70 14.65 -10.09
N VAL A 137 -16.39 14.88 -10.21
CA VAL A 137 -15.36 13.91 -9.78
C VAL A 137 -15.41 13.71 -8.27
N ILE A 138 -15.35 14.79 -7.49
CA ILE A 138 -15.35 14.74 -6.02
C ILE A 138 -16.69 14.21 -5.48
N LEU A 139 -17.82 14.53 -6.13
CA LEU A 139 -19.12 13.93 -5.79
C LEU A 139 -19.17 12.42 -6.02
N ARG A 140 -18.49 11.90 -7.07
CA ARG A 140 -18.36 10.44 -7.30
C ARG A 140 -17.42 9.78 -6.28
N GLU A 141 -16.35 10.46 -5.88
CA GLU A 141 -15.47 9.97 -4.81
C GLU A 141 -16.19 9.89 -3.46
N TYR A 142 -17.01 10.89 -3.13
CA TYR A 142 -17.88 10.87 -1.95
C TYR A 142 -18.81 9.63 -1.97
N ASP A 143 -19.42 9.33 -3.12
CA ASP A 143 -20.29 8.15 -3.27
C ASP A 143 -19.52 6.82 -3.20
N MET A 144 -18.30 6.75 -3.74
CA MET A 144 -17.38 5.61 -3.52
C MET A 144 -17.02 5.45 -2.04
N GLY A 145 -16.88 6.57 -1.31
CA GLY A 145 -16.60 6.58 0.13
C GLY A 145 -17.75 6.06 1.00
N GLU A 146 -19.00 6.05 0.52
CA GLU A 146 -20.13 5.41 1.21
C GLU A 146 -20.22 3.89 0.99
N ASP A 147 -19.59 3.38 -0.07
CA ASP A 147 -19.47 1.94 -0.36
C ASP A 147 -18.26 1.29 0.32
N ASP A 148 -17.39 2.10 0.97
CA ASP A 148 -16.19 1.66 1.71
C ASP A 148 -16.49 1.59 3.23
N PRO A 149 -16.53 0.38 3.84
CA PRO A 149 -16.83 0.24 5.27
C PRO A 149 -15.81 0.91 6.19
N GLY A 150 -14.54 0.99 5.78
CA GLY A 150 -13.46 1.62 6.54
C GLY A 150 -13.61 3.13 6.58
N ARG A 151 -13.86 3.77 5.43
CA ARG A 151 -14.17 5.21 5.34
C ARG A 151 -15.43 5.57 6.14
N VAL A 152 -16.48 4.76 6.04
CA VAL A 152 -17.73 4.98 6.78
C VAL A 152 -17.53 4.87 8.30
N LEU A 153 -16.80 3.86 8.76
CA LEU A 153 -16.45 3.72 10.20
C LEU A 153 -15.55 4.87 10.67
N GLY A 154 -14.53 5.23 9.89
CA GLY A 154 -13.63 6.33 10.18
C GLY A 154 -14.38 7.64 10.39
N ARG A 155 -15.23 8.05 9.44
CA ARG A 155 -16.04 9.27 9.58
C ARG A 155 -16.98 9.21 10.80
N LEU A 156 -17.66 8.09 11.03
CA LEU A 156 -18.51 7.87 12.22
C LEU A 156 -17.72 8.03 13.53
N THR A 157 -16.44 7.63 13.54
CA THR A 157 -15.52 7.78 14.67
C THR A 157 -15.22 9.26 14.94
N TRP A 158 -14.78 10.00 13.92
CA TRP A 158 -14.49 11.44 14.03
C TRP A 158 -15.72 12.27 14.40
N GLU A 159 -16.89 11.98 13.83
CA GLU A 159 -18.17 12.62 14.17
C GLU A 159 -18.62 12.38 15.63
N THR A 160 -18.23 11.25 16.22
CA THR A 160 -18.61 10.86 17.59
C THR A 160 -17.64 11.44 18.61
N ALA A 161 -16.34 11.41 18.31
CA ALA A 161 -15.27 11.97 19.13
C ALA A 161 -15.34 13.50 19.20
N PHE A 162 -15.59 14.21 18.10
CA PHE A 162 -15.53 15.68 18.09
C PHE A 162 -16.93 16.33 17.90
N ARG A 163 -17.27 17.27 18.78
CA ARG A 163 -18.54 18.03 18.77
C ARG A 163 -18.37 19.47 18.33
N VAL A 164 -17.22 20.07 18.60
CA VAL A 164 -16.91 21.48 18.31
C VAL A 164 -15.69 21.59 17.40
N HIS A 165 -14.66 20.77 17.61
CA HIS A 165 -13.44 20.85 16.80
C HIS A 165 -13.71 20.44 15.34
N PRO A 166 -13.18 21.15 14.34
CA PRO A 166 -13.42 20.84 12.93
C PRO A 166 -12.94 19.44 12.47
N TYR A 167 -12.12 18.72 13.25
CA TYR A 167 -11.81 17.31 13.00
C TYR A 167 -13.06 16.40 12.90
N ARG A 168 -14.23 16.84 13.39
CA ARG A 168 -15.51 16.16 13.18
C ARG A 168 -16.03 16.17 11.74
N VAL A 169 -15.39 16.92 10.86
CA VAL A 169 -15.79 17.17 9.48
C VAL A 169 -14.87 16.37 8.54
N PRO A 170 -15.41 15.54 7.63
CA PRO A 170 -14.60 14.80 6.67
C PRO A 170 -13.86 15.75 5.72
N ILE A 171 -12.64 15.39 5.31
CA ILE A 171 -11.79 16.22 4.42
C ILE A 171 -12.47 16.49 3.06
N ILE A 172 -13.20 15.52 2.53
CA ILE A 172 -14.02 15.64 1.30
C ILE A 172 -15.30 16.47 1.48
N GLY A 173 -15.62 16.89 2.71
CA GLY A 173 -16.84 17.63 3.05
C GLY A 173 -18.12 16.80 3.03
N TRP A 174 -19.24 17.50 3.08
CA TRP A 174 -20.60 16.98 3.01
C TRP A 174 -21.20 17.33 1.64
N ARG A 175 -21.91 16.36 1.04
CA ARG A 175 -22.48 16.50 -0.31
C ARG A 175 -23.40 17.72 -0.48
N ASP A 176 -24.18 18.05 0.54
CA ASP A 176 -25.13 19.17 0.55
C ASP A 176 -24.45 20.53 0.72
N VAL A 177 -23.33 20.62 1.45
CA VAL A 177 -22.52 21.84 1.55
C VAL A 177 -21.67 22.03 0.29
N LEU A 178 -21.01 20.98 -0.21
CA LEU A 178 -20.12 21.02 -1.37
C LEU A 178 -20.81 21.62 -2.60
N VAL A 179 -22.07 21.25 -2.88
CA VAL A 179 -22.83 21.77 -4.03
C VAL A 179 -23.28 23.23 -3.88
N THR A 180 -23.10 23.86 -2.71
CA THR A 180 -23.38 25.29 -2.49
C THR A 180 -22.17 26.19 -2.69
N MET A 181 -20.95 25.62 -2.73
CA MET A 181 -19.73 26.37 -2.97
C MET A 181 -19.65 26.88 -4.40
N ASN A 182 -18.87 27.95 -4.61
CA ASN A 182 -18.58 28.51 -5.92
C ASN A 182 -17.08 28.75 -6.12
N ARG A 183 -16.65 28.83 -7.38
CA ARG A 183 -15.25 29.04 -7.78
C ARG A 183 -14.55 30.19 -7.04
N ASN A 184 -15.25 31.27 -6.67
CA ASN A 184 -14.64 32.40 -5.97
C ASN A 184 -14.28 32.08 -4.51
N ASP A 185 -14.97 31.11 -3.88
CA ASP A 185 -14.60 30.60 -2.55
C ASP A 185 -13.22 29.94 -2.62
N LEU A 186 -12.98 29.11 -3.64
CA LEU A 186 -11.70 28.42 -3.86
C LEU A 186 -10.57 29.41 -4.16
N VAL A 187 -10.82 30.41 -5.01
CA VAL A 187 -9.87 31.50 -5.29
C VAL A 187 -9.55 32.30 -4.02
N ALA A 188 -10.54 32.57 -3.16
CA ALA A 188 -10.35 33.27 -1.90
C ALA A 188 -9.58 32.42 -0.88
N TYR A 189 -9.88 31.13 -0.79
CA TYR A 189 -9.17 30.17 0.07
C TYR A 189 -7.71 30.01 -0.34
N HIS A 190 -7.43 29.82 -1.64
CA HIS A 190 -6.06 29.85 -2.18
C HIS A 190 -5.33 31.13 -1.77
N ARG A 191 -5.88 32.29 -2.11
CA ARG A 191 -5.26 33.60 -1.83
C ARG A 191 -5.00 33.85 -0.34
N ARG A 192 -5.82 33.29 0.56
CA ARG A 192 -5.71 33.48 2.02
C ARG A 192 -4.70 32.54 2.68
N HIS A 193 -4.49 31.35 2.11
CA HIS A 193 -3.74 30.27 2.74
C HIS A 193 -2.45 29.89 2.02
N TYR A 194 -2.33 30.16 0.72
CA TYR A 194 -1.18 29.79 -0.11
C TYR A 194 -0.14 30.95 -0.17
N SER A 195 0.21 31.49 1.00
CA SER A 195 1.29 32.47 1.15
C SER A 195 2.64 31.78 1.44
N PRO A 196 3.79 32.35 1.02
CA PRO A 196 5.10 31.78 1.31
C PRO A 196 5.36 31.58 2.81
N ASP A 197 4.89 32.50 3.66
CA ASP A 197 5.00 32.43 5.12
C ASP A 197 3.97 31.51 5.80
N ASN A 198 3.22 30.73 5.02
CA ASN A 198 2.44 29.57 5.46
C ASN A 198 2.93 28.26 4.83
N MET A 199 4.15 28.24 4.26
CA MET A 199 4.67 27.07 3.58
C MET A 199 6.06 26.65 4.08
N ILE A 200 6.31 25.35 3.91
CA ILE A 200 7.64 24.74 3.99
C ILE A 200 7.90 24.07 2.65
N LEU A 201 9.05 24.35 2.03
CA LEU A 201 9.57 23.59 0.90
C LEU A 201 10.67 22.65 1.40
N ALA A 202 10.49 21.35 1.26
CA ALA A 202 11.54 20.36 1.48
C ALA A 202 12.06 19.81 0.14
N VAL A 203 13.38 19.74 -0.01
CA VAL A 203 14.07 19.15 -1.17
C VAL A 203 15.16 18.21 -0.67
N THR A 204 15.13 16.94 -1.10
CA THR A 204 16.11 15.92 -0.72
C THR A 204 16.54 15.08 -1.92
N GLY A 205 17.84 14.87 -2.12
CA GLY A 205 18.33 13.98 -3.18
C GLY A 205 19.78 14.21 -3.64
N ASP A 206 20.15 13.56 -4.75
CA ASP A 206 21.52 13.49 -5.29
C ASP A 206 21.93 14.76 -6.07
N ILE A 207 21.79 15.91 -5.43
CA ILE A 207 22.17 17.23 -5.95
C ILE A 207 22.89 18.02 -4.84
N PRO A 208 23.99 18.74 -5.14
CA PRO A 208 24.68 19.56 -4.14
C PRO A 208 23.75 20.59 -3.51
N ALA A 209 23.78 20.71 -2.18
CA ALA A 209 22.86 21.61 -1.47
C ALA A 209 23.01 23.11 -1.87
N ASP A 210 24.18 23.51 -2.39
CA ASP A 210 24.41 24.85 -2.94
C ASP A 210 23.71 25.07 -4.31
N GLU A 211 23.60 24.02 -5.13
CA GLU A 211 22.80 24.06 -6.37
C GLU A 211 21.31 24.12 -6.05
N MET A 212 20.87 23.28 -5.10
CA MET A 212 19.49 23.31 -4.60
C MET A 212 19.10 24.71 -4.13
N GLU A 213 19.93 25.32 -3.28
CA GLU A 213 19.68 26.67 -2.75
C GLU A 213 19.66 27.72 -3.88
N THR A 214 20.57 27.63 -4.84
CA THR A 214 20.63 28.56 -5.99
C THR A 214 19.38 28.49 -6.85
N ALA A 215 18.90 27.29 -7.18
CA ALA A 215 17.69 27.10 -8.00
C ALA A 215 16.40 27.47 -7.24
N VAL A 216 16.33 27.15 -5.93
CA VAL A 216 15.21 27.55 -5.07
C VAL A 216 15.12 29.07 -4.95
N ARG A 217 16.24 29.76 -4.65
CA ARG A 217 16.26 31.24 -4.57
C ARG A 217 15.84 31.90 -5.89
N ARG A 218 16.41 31.44 -7.01
CA ARG A 218 16.07 31.90 -8.38
C ARG A 218 14.57 31.91 -8.64
N LEU A 219 13.85 30.91 -8.15
CA LEU A 219 12.44 30.70 -8.44
C LEU A 219 11.50 31.31 -7.39
N LEU A 220 11.89 31.30 -6.11
CA LEU A 220 11.00 31.64 -4.99
C LEU A 220 11.24 33.00 -4.34
N GLU A 221 12.43 33.60 -4.40
CA GLU A 221 12.63 34.98 -3.92
C GLU A 221 11.73 36.01 -4.66
N PRO A 222 11.40 35.85 -5.96
CA PRO A 222 10.42 36.71 -6.64
C PRO A 222 8.96 36.53 -6.19
N VAL A 223 8.61 35.48 -5.43
CA VAL A 223 7.24 35.23 -5.00
C VAL A 223 6.89 36.16 -3.83
N PRO A 224 5.87 37.04 -3.96
CA PRO A 224 5.61 38.07 -2.97
C PRO A 224 5.04 37.49 -1.67
N ARG A 225 5.57 37.96 -0.53
CA ARG A 225 4.94 37.70 0.77
C ARG A 225 3.55 38.33 0.80
N THR A 226 2.56 37.53 1.20
CA THR A 226 1.18 37.98 1.40
C THR A 226 0.85 37.89 2.88
N ALA A 227 0.17 38.90 3.43
CA ALA A 227 -0.17 38.92 4.85
C ALA A 227 -1.28 37.90 5.17
N ARG A 228 -0.96 36.89 5.98
CA ARG A 228 -1.90 35.88 6.47
C ARG A 228 -2.72 36.40 7.67
N GLU A 229 -4.02 36.14 7.67
CA GLU A 229 -4.86 36.22 8.88
C GLU A 229 -4.71 34.95 9.73
N PRO A 230 -4.55 35.05 11.06
CA PRO A 230 -4.59 33.89 11.95
C PRO A 230 -5.94 33.15 11.83
N ALA A 231 -5.88 31.84 11.57
CA ALA A 231 -7.05 30.98 11.67
C ALA A 231 -7.35 30.69 13.14
N VAL A 232 -8.59 30.90 13.58
CA VAL A 232 -9.04 30.60 14.95
C VAL A 232 -9.79 29.28 14.91
N ILE A 233 -9.11 28.19 15.26
CA ILE A 233 -9.71 26.87 15.38
C ILE A 233 -10.31 26.71 16.79
N PRO A 234 -11.59 26.31 16.93
CA PRO A 234 -12.22 26.17 18.24
C PRO A 234 -11.88 24.81 18.87
N ALA A 235 -11.14 24.82 19.99
CA ALA A 235 -10.77 23.61 20.72
C ALA A 235 -11.98 22.74 21.14
N GLU A 236 -11.83 21.41 21.14
CA GLU A 236 -12.85 20.50 21.64
C GLU A 236 -13.04 20.66 23.15
N PRO A 237 -14.28 20.81 23.66
CA PRO A 237 -14.53 20.80 25.09
C PRO A 237 -14.24 19.41 25.69
N PRO A 238 -13.64 19.31 26.89
CA PRO A 238 -13.34 18.03 27.52
C PRO A 238 -14.53 17.07 27.57
N GLN A 239 -14.33 15.82 27.14
CA GLN A 239 -15.38 14.81 27.19
C GLN A 239 -15.57 14.32 28.64
N LEU A 240 -16.82 14.36 29.13
CA LEU A 240 -17.19 14.06 30.52
C LEU A 240 -18.09 12.81 30.66
N ALA A 241 -18.40 12.13 29.56
CA ALA A 241 -19.22 10.93 29.50
C ALA A 241 -18.93 10.15 28.22
N GLU A 242 -18.96 8.82 28.30
CA GLU A 242 -18.76 7.94 27.15
C GLU A 242 -19.78 8.23 26.04
N ARG A 243 -19.34 8.12 24.79
CA ARG A 243 -20.19 8.32 23.61
C ARG A 243 -20.23 7.05 22.78
N MET A 244 -21.36 6.80 22.11
CA MET A 244 -21.47 5.71 21.13
C MET A 244 -22.35 6.15 19.95
N ALA A 245 -21.92 5.82 18.74
CA ALA A 245 -22.72 5.90 17.53
C ALA A 245 -22.69 4.56 16.79
N ARG A 246 -23.79 4.23 16.10
CA ARG A 246 -23.93 2.99 15.34
C ARG A 246 -24.54 3.29 13.98
N LYS A 247 -23.94 2.75 12.90
CA LYS A 247 -24.53 2.71 11.57
C LYS A 247 -24.71 1.24 11.15
N THR A 248 -25.85 0.94 10.55
CA THR A 248 -26.16 -0.37 9.95
C THR A 248 -26.32 -0.20 8.45
N GLY A 249 -25.86 -1.17 7.67
CA GLY A 249 -25.95 -1.17 6.21
C GLY A 249 -25.73 -2.57 5.66
N PRO A 250 -25.57 -2.75 4.34
CA PRO A 250 -25.26 -4.04 3.70
C PRO A 250 -23.80 -4.45 3.94
N TYR A 251 -23.34 -4.24 5.17
CA TYR A 251 -22.07 -4.71 5.68
C TYR A 251 -22.24 -6.13 6.20
N GLU A 252 -21.09 -6.70 6.51
CA GLU A 252 -20.91 -8.12 6.31
C GLU A 252 -20.11 -8.72 7.48
N VAL A 253 -18.92 -8.20 7.75
CA VAL A 253 -18.27 -8.30 9.06
C VAL A 253 -18.66 -7.10 9.93
N ALA A 254 -18.84 -7.29 11.23
CA ALA A 254 -19.05 -6.18 12.17
C ALA A 254 -17.71 -5.54 12.54
N ARG A 255 -17.69 -4.21 12.60
CA ARG A 255 -16.46 -3.42 12.78
C ARG A 255 -16.68 -2.38 13.86
N LEU A 256 -15.70 -2.17 14.73
CA LEU A 256 -15.72 -1.06 15.68
C LEU A 256 -14.40 -0.30 15.70
N ALA A 257 -14.50 0.95 16.13
CA ALA A 257 -13.39 1.73 16.64
C ALA A 257 -13.78 2.25 18.03
N TRP A 258 -12.90 2.05 19.02
CA TRP A 258 -13.01 2.69 20.33
C TRP A 258 -11.85 3.68 20.48
N VAL A 259 -12.18 4.98 20.55
CA VAL A 259 -11.18 6.06 20.55
C VAL A 259 -11.28 6.95 21.78
N PHE A 260 -10.16 7.55 22.17
CA PHE A 260 -10.03 8.45 23.31
C PHE A 260 -9.25 9.70 22.89
N HIS A 261 -9.68 10.88 23.32
CA HIS A 261 -8.91 12.12 23.09
C HIS A 261 -7.57 12.07 23.80
N THR A 262 -6.49 12.37 23.07
CA THR A 262 -5.12 12.39 23.60
C THR A 262 -4.49 13.77 23.50
N THR A 263 -3.65 14.00 22.50
CA THR A 263 -2.68 15.10 22.49
C THR A 263 -2.14 15.39 21.09
N ASP A 264 -1.47 16.53 20.95
CA ASP A 264 -0.68 16.94 19.78
C ASP A 264 0.70 16.26 19.73
N LEU A 265 1.37 16.31 18.57
CA LEU A 265 2.70 15.71 18.35
C LEU A 265 3.79 16.21 19.30
N ALA A 266 3.74 17.50 19.69
CA ALA A 266 4.82 18.15 20.44
C ALA A 266 4.80 17.84 21.95
N ASN A 267 3.77 17.12 22.42
CA ASN A 267 3.60 16.78 23.82
C ASN A 267 4.56 15.67 24.29
N PRO A 268 5.17 15.78 25.49
CA PRO A 268 6.05 14.75 26.05
C PRO A 268 5.40 13.37 26.25
N ASP A 269 4.07 13.25 26.25
CA ASP A 269 3.36 11.98 26.38
C ASP A 269 3.18 11.23 25.05
N THR A 270 3.38 11.88 23.90
CA THR A 270 3.22 11.27 22.57
C THR A 270 4.10 10.02 22.37
N PRO A 271 5.42 10.04 22.65
CA PRO A 271 6.25 8.82 22.57
C PRO A 271 5.74 7.66 23.45
N ALA A 272 5.11 7.94 24.59
CA ALA A 272 4.55 6.91 25.45
C ALA A 272 3.21 6.36 24.95
N LEU A 273 2.42 7.16 24.24
CA LEU A 273 1.19 6.73 23.56
C LEU A 273 1.48 5.89 22.31
N ASP A 274 2.51 6.25 21.53
CA ASP A 274 2.89 5.51 20.33
C ASP A 274 3.48 4.13 20.70
N VAL A 275 4.33 4.10 21.73
CA VAL A 275 4.84 2.84 22.31
C VAL A 275 3.73 2.04 23.00
N LEU A 276 2.71 2.67 23.59
CA LEU A 276 1.53 1.96 24.09
C LEU A 276 0.76 1.27 22.95
N ALA A 277 0.51 1.98 21.84
CA ALA A 277 -0.21 1.45 20.68
C ALA A 277 0.50 0.23 20.08
N SER A 278 1.81 0.35 19.84
CA SER A 278 2.65 -0.79 19.42
C SER A 278 2.58 -1.93 20.46
N ALA A 279 2.84 -1.65 21.74
CA ALA A 279 2.90 -2.66 22.78
C ALA A 279 1.59 -3.48 22.93
N VAL A 280 0.42 -2.85 22.74
CA VAL A 280 -0.88 -3.51 22.94
C VAL A 280 -1.45 -4.16 21.68
N GLY A 281 -1.16 -3.65 20.47
CA GLY A 281 -1.84 -4.06 19.23
C GLY A 281 -0.96 -4.31 17.99
N SER A 282 0.37 -4.18 18.07
CA SER A 282 1.29 -4.51 16.96
C SER A 282 1.95 -5.87 17.18
N GLY A 283 2.08 -6.69 16.14
CA GLY A 283 2.64 -8.04 16.22
C GLY A 283 1.67 -9.09 16.79
N ARG A 284 1.98 -10.38 16.58
CA ARG A 284 1.12 -11.51 16.98
C ARG A 284 1.20 -11.83 18.47
N SER A 285 2.31 -11.50 19.14
CA SER A 285 2.41 -11.67 20.60
C SER A 285 1.68 -10.60 21.41
N SER A 286 1.20 -9.52 20.77
CA SER A 286 0.59 -8.38 21.48
C SER A 286 -0.66 -8.77 22.28
N PRO A 287 -0.90 -8.16 23.47
CA PRO A 287 -2.03 -8.48 24.33
C PRO A 287 -3.39 -8.52 23.63
N LEU A 288 -3.69 -7.58 22.71
CA LEU A 288 -4.94 -7.60 21.95
C LEU A 288 -5.02 -8.81 21.02
N VAL A 289 -4.03 -8.98 20.13
CA VAL A 289 -4.03 -10.07 19.15
C VAL A 289 -3.97 -11.44 19.83
N LYS A 290 -3.08 -11.60 20.80
CA LYS A 290 -2.92 -12.84 21.56
C LYS A 290 -4.21 -13.23 22.27
N ARG A 291 -4.79 -12.34 23.10
CA ARG A 291 -5.98 -12.68 23.91
C ARG A 291 -7.27 -12.74 23.09
N LEU A 292 -7.55 -11.78 22.21
CA LEU A 292 -8.85 -11.69 21.54
C LEU A 292 -8.91 -12.52 20.24
N ARG A 293 -7.80 -12.66 19.51
CA ARG A 293 -7.74 -13.34 18.20
C ARG A 293 -7.18 -14.75 18.28
N GLU A 294 -5.98 -14.93 18.83
CA GLU A 294 -5.26 -16.22 18.79
C GLU A 294 -5.68 -17.20 19.90
N GLU A 295 -5.99 -16.70 21.10
CA GLU A 295 -6.48 -17.46 22.28
C GLU A 295 -8.02 -17.49 22.35
N GLY A 296 -8.68 -16.32 22.38
CA GLY A 296 -10.14 -16.21 22.57
C GLY A 296 -10.98 -16.40 21.31
N GLN A 297 -10.42 -16.16 20.12
CA GLN A 297 -11.09 -16.30 18.82
C GLN A 297 -12.40 -15.48 18.67
N ILE A 298 -12.53 -14.35 19.37
CA ILE A 298 -13.73 -13.49 19.36
C ILE A 298 -13.66 -12.34 18.34
N VAL A 299 -12.47 -12.03 17.84
CA VAL A 299 -12.23 -11.09 16.73
C VAL A 299 -11.59 -11.80 15.53
N LEU A 300 -11.89 -11.32 14.33
CA LEU A 300 -11.22 -11.69 13.09
C LEU A 300 -9.91 -10.92 12.93
N ASP A 301 -9.90 -9.65 13.33
CA ASP A 301 -8.71 -8.82 13.45
C ASP A 301 -8.86 -7.77 14.56
N VAL A 302 -7.73 -7.31 15.12
CA VAL A 302 -7.70 -6.29 16.18
C VAL A 302 -6.35 -5.57 16.21
N ASP A 303 -6.38 -4.25 16.36
CA ASP A 303 -5.20 -3.38 16.32
C ASP A 303 -5.34 -2.20 17.29
N ALA A 304 -4.25 -1.47 17.52
CA ALA A 304 -4.26 -0.21 18.26
C ALA A 304 -3.33 0.83 17.62
N TRP A 305 -3.76 2.09 17.62
CA TRP A 305 -3.07 3.19 16.95
C TRP A 305 -3.09 4.48 17.78
N SER A 306 -2.12 5.34 17.50
CA SER A 306 -1.96 6.68 18.07
C SER A 306 -1.91 7.68 16.91
N TYR A 307 -2.73 8.73 16.97
CA TYR A 307 -2.74 9.83 16.00
C TYR A 307 -2.62 11.15 16.75
N THR A 308 -1.48 11.80 16.59
CA THR A 308 -1.05 12.98 17.35
C THR A 308 -0.71 14.12 16.37
N PRO A 309 -1.72 14.88 15.90
CA PRO A 309 -1.54 15.93 14.89
C PRO A 309 -1.16 17.28 15.55
N LYS A 310 -1.55 18.41 14.95
CA LYS A 310 -1.26 19.75 15.48
C LYS A 310 -2.06 20.11 16.74
N ASP A 311 -3.31 19.65 16.81
CA ASP A 311 -4.22 19.82 17.94
C ASP A 311 -4.41 18.47 18.64
N PRO A 312 -5.05 18.39 19.83
CA PRO A 312 -5.24 17.12 20.54
C PRO A 312 -5.95 16.04 19.71
N GLY A 313 -5.23 14.97 19.40
CA GLY A 313 -5.68 13.88 18.54
C GLY A 313 -6.38 12.75 19.29
N LEU A 314 -6.20 11.52 18.78
CA LEU A 314 -6.87 10.31 19.26
C LEU A 314 -5.89 9.15 19.46
N PHE A 315 -6.10 8.38 20.52
CA PHE A 315 -5.65 6.98 20.61
C PHE A 315 -6.86 6.10 20.27
N GLY A 316 -6.67 5.08 19.45
CA GLY A 316 -7.76 4.21 19.00
C GLY A 316 -7.43 2.73 19.09
N ILE A 317 -8.48 1.92 19.21
CA ILE A 317 -8.45 0.46 19.12
C ILE A 317 -9.45 0.06 18.03
N GLY A 318 -8.96 -0.59 16.97
CA GLY A 318 -9.77 -1.15 15.89
C GLY A 318 -10.08 -2.63 16.13
N ALA A 319 -11.26 -3.10 15.73
CA ALA A 319 -11.57 -4.53 15.70
C ALA A 319 -12.59 -4.90 14.61
N GLU A 320 -12.34 -6.01 13.92
CA GLU A 320 -13.27 -6.72 13.03
C GLU A 320 -13.74 -8.02 13.72
N TYR A 321 -15.03 -8.32 13.72
CA TYR A 321 -15.60 -9.48 14.44
C TYR A 321 -16.91 -10.00 13.81
N GLU A 322 -17.26 -11.25 14.11
CA GLU A 322 -18.55 -11.84 13.70
C GLU A 322 -19.69 -11.18 14.53
N PRO A 323 -20.85 -10.83 13.95
CA PRO A 323 -21.78 -9.88 14.58
C PRO A 323 -22.44 -10.35 15.89
N ASP A 324 -22.48 -11.64 16.17
CA ASP A 324 -22.98 -12.20 17.42
C ASP A 324 -21.99 -12.08 18.59
N ARG A 325 -20.70 -11.81 18.29
CA ARG A 325 -19.63 -11.60 19.28
C ARG A 325 -19.52 -10.17 19.81
N GLU A 326 -20.31 -9.21 19.31
CA GLU A 326 -20.22 -7.79 19.66
C GLU A 326 -20.12 -7.52 21.18
N SER A 327 -21.00 -8.16 21.97
CA SER A 327 -21.03 -7.97 23.44
C SER A 327 -19.80 -8.55 24.15
N GLU A 328 -19.19 -9.59 23.57
CA GLU A 328 -18.00 -10.27 24.11
C GLU A 328 -16.74 -9.46 23.78
N VAL A 329 -16.63 -8.96 22.55
CA VAL A 329 -15.53 -8.08 22.10
C VAL A 329 -15.54 -6.75 22.87
N VAL A 330 -16.71 -6.10 23.01
CA VAL A 330 -16.83 -4.84 23.78
C VAL A 330 -16.48 -5.06 25.26
N ALA A 331 -16.79 -6.23 25.84
CA ALA A 331 -16.39 -6.56 27.20
C ALA A 331 -14.87 -6.79 27.31
N ALA A 332 -14.28 -7.61 26.44
CA ALA A 332 -12.86 -7.92 26.43
C ALA A 332 -11.99 -6.68 26.21
N LEU A 333 -12.37 -5.78 25.30
CA LEU A 333 -11.65 -4.52 25.05
C LEU A 333 -11.64 -3.60 26.28
N ARG A 334 -12.77 -3.49 26.99
CA ARG A 334 -12.84 -2.73 28.25
C ARG A 334 -11.98 -3.36 29.35
N GLU A 335 -11.92 -4.70 29.38
CA GLU A 335 -11.09 -5.43 30.33
C GLU A 335 -9.59 -5.21 30.05
N GLU A 336 -9.16 -5.26 28.79
CA GLU A 336 -7.79 -4.93 28.38
C GLU A 336 -7.41 -3.49 28.75
N VAL A 337 -8.23 -2.50 28.37
CA VAL A 337 -7.97 -1.09 28.74
C VAL A 337 -7.93 -0.88 30.26
N ALA A 338 -8.70 -1.63 31.04
CA ALA A 338 -8.62 -1.63 32.51
C ALA A 338 -7.34 -2.32 33.03
N ARG A 339 -6.88 -3.40 32.40
CA ARG A 339 -5.59 -4.05 32.71
C ARG A 339 -4.42 -3.11 32.44
N TRP A 340 -4.37 -2.43 31.28
CA TRP A 340 -3.32 -1.46 30.94
C TRP A 340 -3.20 -0.30 31.93
N GLN A 341 -4.29 0.01 32.65
CA GLN A 341 -4.32 1.00 33.72
C GLN A 341 -3.89 0.45 35.09
N THR A 342 -4.05 -0.85 35.36
CA THR A 342 -3.91 -1.41 36.71
C THR A 342 -2.71 -2.32 36.87
N GLU A 343 -2.44 -3.16 35.87
CA GLU A 343 -1.34 -4.13 35.82
C GLU A 343 -0.03 -3.45 35.36
N PRO A 344 1.14 -3.99 35.73
CA PRO A 344 2.41 -3.61 35.12
C PRO A 344 2.53 -4.25 33.74
N PHE A 345 2.91 -3.47 32.73
CA PHE A 345 3.37 -4.00 31.46
C PHE A 345 4.67 -4.78 31.64
N ASP A 346 4.82 -5.88 30.89
CA ASP A 346 6.09 -6.59 30.80
C ASP A 346 7.16 -5.70 30.14
N ALA A 347 8.36 -5.73 30.72
CA ALA A 347 9.50 -4.96 30.23
C ALA A 347 9.98 -5.47 28.86
N ALA A 348 9.94 -6.80 28.60
CA ALA A 348 10.40 -7.32 27.31
C ALA A 348 9.47 -6.91 26.17
N ARG A 349 8.14 -6.95 26.36
CA ARG A 349 7.19 -6.40 25.37
C ARG A 349 7.41 -4.91 25.08
N ILE A 350 7.84 -4.13 26.07
CA ILE A 350 8.16 -2.69 25.87
C ILE A 350 9.48 -2.50 25.14
N GLU A 351 10.54 -3.26 25.46
CA GLU A 351 11.78 -3.23 24.68
C GLU A 351 11.51 -3.54 23.21
N GLN A 352 10.69 -4.55 22.95
CA GLN A 352 10.17 -4.87 21.62
C GLN A 352 9.39 -3.69 21.00
N ALA A 353 8.41 -3.10 21.70
CA ALA A 353 7.59 -2.01 21.16
C ALA A 353 8.40 -0.75 20.80
N ARG A 354 9.38 -0.39 21.64
CA ARG A 354 10.32 0.70 21.36
C ARG A 354 11.21 0.39 20.15
N ARG A 355 11.55 -0.89 19.92
CA ARG A 355 12.29 -1.35 18.74
C ARG A 355 11.42 -1.34 17.48
N GLU A 356 10.14 -1.71 17.56
CA GLU A 356 9.17 -1.61 16.45
C GLU A 356 9.01 -0.18 15.95
N VAL A 357 8.67 0.76 16.84
CA VAL A 357 8.50 2.20 16.52
C VAL A 357 9.77 2.78 15.89
N LEU A 358 10.93 2.42 16.43
CA LEU A 358 12.23 2.84 15.92
C LEU A 358 12.55 2.24 14.53
N VAL A 359 12.20 0.99 14.27
CA VAL A 359 12.39 0.36 12.95
C VAL A 359 11.47 1.01 11.90
N GLY A 360 10.22 1.30 12.25
CA GLY A 360 9.27 1.99 11.35
C GLY A 360 9.80 3.36 10.89
N ALA A 361 10.26 4.20 11.83
CA ALA A 361 10.83 5.50 11.50
C ALA A 361 12.13 5.43 10.67
N ILE A 362 12.93 4.37 10.82
CA ILE A 362 14.12 4.12 9.98
C ILE A 362 13.70 3.68 8.56
N GLN A 363 12.62 2.92 8.42
CA GLN A 363 12.08 2.51 7.11
C GLN A 363 11.53 3.72 6.34
N GLU A 364 10.84 4.66 7.00
CA GLU A 364 10.38 5.91 6.36
C GLU A 364 11.56 6.69 5.75
N LEU A 365 12.62 6.90 6.54
CA LEU A 365 13.84 7.63 6.16
C LEU A 365 14.73 6.93 5.11
N SER A 366 14.35 5.72 4.66
CA SER A 366 15.06 4.99 3.59
C SER A 366 14.86 5.58 2.19
N THR A 367 13.89 6.48 2.01
CA THR A 367 13.53 7.09 0.71
C THR A 367 13.71 8.60 0.74
N MET A 368 14.05 9.21 -0.41
CA MET A 368 14.18 10.67 -0.52
C MET A 368 12.90 11.40 -0.10
N SER A 369 11.74 10.84 -0.46
CA SER A 369 10.42 11.41 -0.14
C SER A 369 10.06 11.25 1.34
N GLY A 370 10.43 10.15 1.99
CA GLY A 370 10.29 9.99 3.44
C GLY A 370 11.21 10.92 4.22
N GLN A 371 12.46 11.11 3.77
CA GLN A 371 13.38 12.10 4.37
C GLN A 371 12.87 13.55 4.22
N ALA A 372 12.40 13.94 3.03
CA ALA A 372 11.81 15.26 2.80
C ALA A 372 10.55 15.48 3.65
N GLY A 373 9.69 14.45 3.74
CA GLY A 373 8.47 14.46 4.55
C GLY A 373 8.75 14.56 6.04
N ALA A 374 9.69 13.77 6.57
CA ALA A 374 10.09 13.81 7.98
C ALA A 374 10.67 15.18 8.38
N MET A 375 11.53 15.77 7.55
CA MET A 375 12.06 17.13 7.79
C MET A 375 10.94 18.19 7.79
N ALA A 376 10.05 18.14 6.80
CA ALA A 376 8.93 19.08 6.71
C ALA A 376 7.93 18.92 7.86
N SER A 377 7.65 17.68 8.28
CA SER A 377 6.81 17.35 9.43
C SER A 377 7.41 17.89 10.73
N GLY A 378 8.70 17.64 10.99
CA GLY A 378 9.40 18.15 12.17
C GLY A 378 9.41 19.67 12.27
N GLU A 379 9.60 20.36 11.13
CA GLU A 379 9.47 21.82 11.05
C GLU A 379 8.02 22.28 11.28
N PHE A 380 7.03 21.64 10.66
CA PHE A 380 5.62 22.06 10.71
C PHE A 380 4.95 21.89 12.08
N TYR A 381 5.31 20.82 12.80
CA TYR A 381 4.74 20.48 14.10
C TYR A 381 5.59 20.94 15.29
N ALA A 382 6.92 20.81 15.20
CA ALA A 382 7.83 21.05 16.33
C ALA A 382 8.82 22.22 16.13
N GLY A 383 8.90 22.80 14.92
CA GLY A 383 9.87 23.86 14.61
C GLY A 383 11.33 23.41 14.55
N ASP A 384 11.59 22.10 14.40
CA ASP A 384 12.92 21.53 14.19
C ASP A 384 12.85 20.44 13.10
N PRO A 385 13.50 20.63 11.93
CA PRO A 385 13.48 19.63 10.86
C PRO A 385 14.25 18.35 11.20
N ARG A 386 14.86 18.25 12.39
CA ARG A 386 15.47 17.03 12.93
C ARG A 386 14.70 16.47 14.13
N HIS A 387 13.44 16.89 14.34
CA HIS A 387 12.62 16.45 15.47
C HIS A 387 12.60 14.93 15.65
N THR A 388 12.65 14.15 14.56
CA THR A 388 12.74 12.68 14.57
C THR A 388 13.89 12.13 15.43
N GLU A 389 15.04 12.81 15.52
CA GLU A 389 16.13 12.41 16.44
C GLU A 389 15.76 12.59 17.92
N THR A 390 15.01 13.65 18.23
CA THR A 390 14.52 13.95 19.58
C THR A 390 13.40 12.99 19.96
N TYR A 391 12.44 12.78 19.06
CA TYR A 391 11.35 11.82 19.19
C TYR A 391 11.87 10.40 19.44
N LEU A 392 12.76 9.87 18.58
CA LEU A 392 13.27 8.51 18.75
C LEU A 392 14.17 8.34 19.98
N LYS A 393 14.85 9.41 20.41
CA LYS A 393 15.51 9.44 21.72
C LYS A 393 14.49 9.35 22.86
N GLN A 394 13.38 10.07 22.80
CA GLN A 394 12.31 10.00 23.81
C GLN A 394 11.64 8.61 23.81
N VAL A 395 11.32 8.04 22.64
CA VAL A 395 10.83 6.66 22.47
C VAL A 395 11.76 5.67 23.19
N SER A 396 13.09 5.77 22.99
CA SER A 396 14.07 4.89 23.66
C SER A 396 14.13 5.04 25.20
N GLN A 397 13.48 6.06 25.77
CA GLN A 397 13.46 6.34 27.20
C GLN A 397 12.11 6.00 27.88
N VAL A 398 11.07 5.65 27.10
CA VAL A 398 9.72 5.30 27.62
C VAL A 398 9.79 4.09 28.56
N THR A 399 9.10 4.15 29.70
CA THR A 399 9.09 3.10 30.74
C THR A 399 7.73 2.39 30.87
N PRO A 400 7.66 1.21 31.54
CA PRO A 400 6.39 0.56 31.89
C PRO A 400 5.46 1.42 32.76
N ASP A 401 6.03 2.36 33.52
CA ASP A 401 5.29 3.29 34.35
C ASP A 401 4.70 4.45 33.54
N ASP A 402 5.35 4.85 32.43
CA ASP A 402 4.81 5.83 31.49
C ASP A 402 3.61 5.28 30.72
N LEU A 403 3.69 4.05 30.20
CA LEU A 403 2.55 3.41 29.52
C LEU A 403 1.33 3.33 30.45
N ARG A 404 1.52 2.86 31.68
CA ARG A 404 0.46 2.77 32.68
C ARG A 404 -0.05 4.15 33.13
N ARG A 405 0.80 5.19 33.09
CA ARG A 405 0.42 6.58 33.36
C ARG A 405 -0.45 7.16 32.24
N VAL A 406 -0.01 7.08 30.97
CA VAL A 406 -0.80 7.61 29.85
C VAL A 406 -2.11 6.83 29.67
N ALA A 407 -2.12 5.51 29.93
CA ALA A 407 -3.36 4.73 30.00
C ALA A 407 -4.36 5.28 31.02
N ARG A 408 -3.93 5.58 32.26
CA ARG A 408 -4.78 6.19 33.30
C ARG A 408 -5.24 7.62 32.96
N GLN A 409 -4.39 8.37 32.26
CA GLN A 409 -4.58 9.78 31.95
C GLN A 409 -5.57 9.99 30.80
N TYR A 410 -5.49 9.15 29.76
CA TYR A 410 -6.23 9.33 28.52
C TYR A 410 -7.32 8.27 28.27
N LEU A 411 -7.03 6.98 28.48
CA LEU A 411 -7.92 5.86 28.14
C LEU A 411 -9.02 5.60 29.20
N ARG A 412 -9.65 6.69 29.67
CA ARG A 412 -10.72 6.68 30.67
C ARG A 412 -12.08 6.45 29.98
N PRO A 413 -13.02 5.66 30.53
CA PRO A 413 -14.32 5.40 29.90
C PRO A 413 -15.10 6.68 29.56
N GLU A 414 -15.02 7.71 30.40
CA GLU A 414 -15.70 9.00 30.19
C GLU A 414 -15.14 9.77 28.99
N ASN A 415 -13.90 9.49 28.59
CA ASN A 415 -13.22 10.05 27.41
C ASN A 415 -13.36 9.15 26.16
N GLY A 416 -13.97 7.95 26.31
CA GLY A 416 -14.15 6.99 25.24
C GLY A 416 -15.29 7.34 24.28
N SER A 417 -15.07 7.12 22.99
CA SER A 417 -16.06 7.23 21.92
C SER A 417 -16.06 5.94 21.10
N TRP A 418 -17.20 5.26 21.05
CA TRP A 418 -17.41 4.04 20.25
C TRP A 418 -18.08 4.40 18.92
N ALA A 419 -17.49 3.99 17.81
CA ALA A 419 -18.17 3.90 16.52
C ALA A 419 -18.33 2.42 16.16
N ILE A 420 -19.56 2.00 15.82
CA ILE A 420 -19.88 0.62 15.46
C ILE A 420 -20.55 0.60 14.08
N LEU A 421 -19.99 -0.19 13.18
CA LEU A 421 -20.53 -0.46 11.84
C LEU A 421 -20.97 -1.93 11.78
N ALA A 422 -22.29 -2.16 11.77
CA ALA A 422 -22.86 -3.49 11.97
C ALA A 422 -23.65 -3.99 10.74
N PRO A 423 -23.60 -5.30 10.42
CA PRO A 423 -24.36 -5.90 9.32
C PRO A 423 -25.88 -5.77 9.41
N ALA A 424 -26.49 -5.47 8.27
CA ALA A 424 -27.84 -5.89 7.91
C ALA A 424 -27.85 -7.27 7.21
N LYS A 425 -26.89 -8.15 7.59
CA LYS A 425 -26.62 -9.56 7.18
C LYS A 425 -25.95 -9.87 5.79
N THR A 426 -24.59 -9.97 5.69
CA THR A 426 -23.75 -10.86 4.80
C THR A 426 -22.27 -11.08 5.33
N VAL A 427 -21.12 -11.28 4.61
CA VAL A 427 -19.72 -11.57 5.18
C VAL A 427 -18.39 -11.21 4.34
N SER A 428 -17.60 -10.11 4.54
CA SER A 428 -16.42 -9.63 3.70
C SER A 428 -15.54 -8.41 4.28
N ALA A 429 -14.36 -7.83 3.83
CA ALA A 429 -13.56 -7.61 2.56
C ALA A 429 -11.97 -7.39 2.68
N ALA A 430 -11.16 -7.33 1.57
CA ALA A 430 -9.63 -7.23 1.45
C ALA A 430 -9.06 -5.87 0.86
N PRO A 431 -7.72 -5.54 0.55
CA PRO A 431 -6.66 -6.11 -0.38
C PRO A 431 -5.13 -5.89 0.07
N ASP A 432 -3.97 -5.50 -0.58
CA ASP A 432 -3.15 -5.43 -1.90
C ASP A 432 -1.66 -4.89 -1.55
N ARG A 433 -0.52 -4.56 -2.27
CA ARG A 433 0.28 -4.75 -3.57
C ARG A 433 1.76 -4.15 -3.37
N ALA A 434 2.82 -3.84 -4.20
CA ALA A 434 3.37 -3.88 -5.62
C ALA A 434 4.96 -3.62 -5.69
N ALA A 435 5.70 -3.56 -6.86
CA ALA A 435 7.22 -3.42 -7.01
C ALA A 435 7.78 -3.07 -8.48
N ALA A 436 9.08 -2.77 -8.93
CA ALA A 436 10.40 -2.29 -8.35
C ALA A 436 11.80 -2.48 -9.16
N SER A 437 13.00 -1.87 -8.78
CA SER A 437 14.43 -1.91 -9.39
C SER A 437 15.65 -1.61 -8.41
N ASN A 438 17.00 -1.89 -8.54
CA ASN A 438 17.98 -2.71 -9.37
C ASN A 438 19.47 -2.71 -8.78
N PHE A 439 20.40 -3.71 -9.00
CA PHE A 439 21.50 -4.07 -8.01
C PHE A 439 22.83 -4.85 -8.37
N ASP A 440 23.79 -4.89 -7.43
CA ASP A 440 24.99 -5.80 -7.35
C ASP A 440 24.69 -7.18 -6.68
N VAL A 441 24.25 -8.15 -7.48
CA VAL A 441 23.79 -9.47 -7.01
C VAL A 441 24.77 -10.59 -7.43
N GLN A 442 24.95 -11.56 -6.54
CA GLN A 442 25.72 -12.80 -6.74
C GLN A 442 24.80 -14.02 -6.58
N ALA A 443 25.09 -15.13 -7.25
CA ALA A 443 24.33 -16.37 -7.06
C ALA A 443 25.23 -17.61 -7.04
N PHE A 444 24.92 -18.56 -6.19
CA PHE A 444 25.65 -19.81 -6.02
C PHE A 444 24.73 -20.98 -5.66
N THR A 445 25.27 -22.19 -5.75
CA THR A 445 24.56 -23.42 -5.44
C THR A 445 25.21 -24.07 -4.20
N LEU A 446 24.40 -24.67 -3.33
CA LEU A 446 24.82 -25.40 -2.13
C LEU A 446 25.18 -26.85 -2.42
N SER A 447 25.72 -27.56 -1.42
CA SER A 447 25.99 -29.00 -1.51
C SER A 447 24.73 -29.84 -1.76
N SER A 448 23.57 -29.38 -1.30
CA SER A 448 22.25 -30.00 -1.55
C SER A 448 21.72 -29.81 -2.98
N GLY A 449 22.36 -28.95 -3.78
CA GLY A 449 21.83 -28.47 -5.05
C GLY A 449 20.91 -27.25 -4.92
N LEU A 450 20.59 -26.81 -3.69
CA LEU A 450 19.76 -25.62 -3.46
C LEU A 450 20.43 -24.38 -4.07
N ARG A 451 19.62 -23.56 -4.74
CA ARG A 451 20.07 -22.30 -5.34
C ARG A 451 19.92 -21.13 -4.37
N VAL A 452 20.98 -20.36 -4.20
CA VAL A 452 21.05 -19.21 -3.30
C VAL A 452 21.52 -17.97 -4.04
N ILE A 453 20.79 -16.88 -3.88
CA ILE A 453 21.04 -15.56 -4.46
C ILE A 453 21.35 -14.61 -3.30
N VAL A 454 22.40 -13.80 -3.42
CA VAL A 454 22.84 -12.88 -2.35
C VAL A 454 23.23 -11.53 -2.91
N ARG A 455 22.92 -10.46 -2.18
CA ARG A 455 23.34 -9.09 -2.53
C ARG A 455 23.76 -8.33 -1.29
N ASP A 456 24.96 -7.75 -1.37
CA ASP A 456 25.53 -6.85 -0.38
C ASP A 456 24.94 -5.43 -0.60
N ASP A 457 24.35 -4.85 0.45
CA ASP A 457 23.72 -3.53 0.47
C ASP A 457 23.83 -2.87 1.86
N PRO A 458 25.00 -2.31 2.20
CA PRO A 458 25.27 -1.73 3.52
C PRO A 458 24.64 -0.34 3.73
N ARG A 459 23.64 0.06 2.92
CA ARG A 459 22.93 1.36 3.06
C ARG A 459 22.13 1.44 4.36
N LEU A 460 21.54 0.32 4.79
CA LEU A 460 20.80 0.17 6.05
C LEU A 460 21.31 -1.10 6.76
N PRO A 461 21.36 -1.14 8.11
CA PRO A 461 21.79 -2.30 8.88
C PRO A 461 20.72 -3.42 8.93
N MET A 462 20.03 -3.63 7.83
CA MET A 462 18.91 -4.57 7.65
C MET A 462 19.34 -5.77 6.82
N ALA A 463 18.73 -6.92 7.06
CA ALA A 463 18.79 -8.09 6.20
C ALA A 463 17.38 -8.61 5.90
N TYR A 464 17.20 -9.12 4.69
CA TYR A 464 15.94 -9.62 4.14
C TYR A 464 16.18 -11.01 3.56
N VAL A 465 15.38 -11.98 3.96
CA VAL A 465 15.40 -13.36 3.46
C VAL A 465 14.10 -13.61 2.71
N SER A 466 14.17 -14.19 1.52
CA SER A 466 13.00 -14.75 0.83
C SER A 466 13.30 -16.16 0.35
N ALA A 467 12.42 -17.10 0.67
CA ALA A 467 12.52 -18.50 0.30
C ALA A 467 11.28 -18.88 -0.53
N VAL A 468 11.48 -19.02 -1.84
CA VAL A 468 10.40 -19.14 -2.83
C VAL A 468 10.36 -20.57 -3.37
N LEU A 469 9.22 -21.23 -3.21
CA LEU A 469 8.98 -22.60 -3.65
C LEU A 469 8.06 -22.64 -4.88
N GLY A 470 8.36 -23.47 -5.87
CA GLY A 470 7.47 -23.72 -7.00
C GLY A 470 6.22 -24.44 -6.53
N GLY A 471 5.05 -23.86 -6.76
CA GLY A 471 3.81 -24.29 -6.12
C GLY A 471 2.61 -23.42 -6.49
N GLY A 472 1.85 -22.98 -5.50
CA GLY A 472 0.66 -22.16 -5.72
C GLY A 472 -0.43 -22.89 -6.51
N LEU A 473 -1.40 -22.13 -7.02
CA LEU A 473 -2.60 -22.62 -7.69
C LEU A 473 -2.34 -23.69 -8.79
N LEU A 474 -1.28 -23.56 -9.59
CA LEU A 474 -0.94 -24.53 -10.65
C LEU A 474 -0.45 -25.90 -10.12
N ALA A 475 0.01 -25.99 -8.87
CA ALA A 475 0.47 -27.24 -8.28
C ALA A 475 -0.66 -28.03 -7.59
N GLU A 476 -1.85 -27.45 -7.46
CA GLU A 476 -3.00 -28.01 -6.74
C GLU A 476 -3.68 -29.11 -7.57
N SER A 477 -4.04 -30.22 -6.93
CA SER A 477 -4.77 -31.29 -7.61
C SER A 477 -6.25 -30.94 -7.75
N VAL A 478 -6.96 -31.63 -8.64
CA VAL A 478 -8.43 -31.52 -8.75
C VAL A 478 -9.06 -31.80 -7.39
N GLY A 479 -9.92 -30.89 -6.90
CA GLY A 479 -10.51 -30.96 -5.56
C GLY A 479 -9.62 -30.45 -4.42
N GLN A 480 -8.54 -29.71 -4.71
CA GLN A 480 -7.67 -29.08 -3.70
C GLN A 480 -7.52 -27.56 -3.86
N ALA A 481 -8.44 -26.88 -4.55
CA ALA A 481 -8.43 -25.44 -4.77
C ALA A 481 -8.28 -24.64 -3.46
N GLY A 482 -7.15 -23.92 -3.32
CA GLY A 482 -6.79 -23.11 -2.14
C GLY A 482 -5.85 -23.80 -1.15
N ILE A 483 -5.42 -25.05 -1.39
CA ILE A 483 -4.55 -25.79 -0.47
C ILE A 483 -3.15 -25.18 -0.32
N SER A 484 -2.66 -24.44 -1.32
CA SER A 484 -1.34 -23.79 -1.28
C SER A 484 -1.34 -22.57 -0.37
N GLN A 485 -2.44 -21.82 -0.32
CA GLN A 485 -2.63 -20.73 0.66
C GLN A 485 -2.61 -21.31 2.08
N LEU A 486 -3.45 -22.33 2.33
CA LEU A 486 -3.54 -23.00 3.63
C LEU A 486 -2.20 -23.60 4.07
N ALA A 487 -1.45 -24.20 3.13
CA ALA A 487 -0.11 -24.71 3.38
C ALA A 487 0.87 -23.59 3.74
N ALA A 488 0.91 -22.50 2.97
CA ALA A 488 1.82 -21.37 3.17
C ALA A 488 1.63 -20.72 4.54
N ASP A 489 0.37 -20.45 4.93
CA ASP A 489 0.07 -19.80 6.19
C ASP A 489 0.45 -20.68 7.39
N LEU A 490 0.19 -22.00 7.29
CA LEU A 490 0.53 -22.98 8.32
C LEU A 490 2.04 -23.22 8.52
N LEU A 491 2.91 -22.89 7.56
CA LEU A 491 4.36 -22.91 7.76
C LEU A 491 4.77 -22.08 8.99
N THR A 492 4.07 -20.97 9.24
CA THR A 492 4.32 -20.04 10.37
C THR A 492 3.59 -20.40 11.66
N ARG A 493 2.88 -21.53 11.70
CA ARG A 493 1.97 -21.94 12.79
C ARG A 493 2.46 -23.14 13.61
N GLY A 494 3.76 -23.42 13.57
CA GLY A 494 4.41 -24.37 14.48
C GLY A 494 5.16 -25.51 13.77
N THR A 495 6.23 -25.96 14.42
CA THR A 495 7.20 -26.93 13.93
C THR A 495 7.28 -28.10 14.91
N THR A 496 8.24 -29.03 14.77
CA THR A 496 8.49 -30.03 15.83
C THR A 496 9.31 -29.46 16.99
N ARG A 497 9.94 -28.28 16.80
CA ARG A 497 10.81 -27.61 17.78
C ARG A 497 10.13 -26.50 18.57
N HIS A 498 9.19 -25.77 17.97
CA HIS A 498 8.54 -24.59 18.57
C HIS A 498 7.06 -24.50 18.18
N THR A 499 6.21 -24.07 19.10
CA THR A 499 4.81 -23.70 18.83
C THR A 499 4.70 -22.39 18.03
N ALA A 500 3.51 -22.09 17.49
CA ALA A 500 3.23 -20.82 16.81
C ALA A 500 3.53 -19.58 17.69
N ALA A 501 3.31 -19.69 19.00
CA ALA A 501 3.59 -18.62 19.96
C ALA A 501 5.09 -18.47 20.23
N GLU A 502 5.81 -19.57 20.48
CA GLU A 502 7.26 -19.54 20.69
C GLU A 502 8.03 -19.05 19.46
N LEU A 503 7.58 -19.40 18.25
CA LEU A 503 8.14 -18.85 17.00
C LEU A 503 7.92 -17.32 16.91
N ALA A 504 6.70 -16.84 17.21
CA ALA A 504 6.41 -15.42 17.19
C ALA A 504 7.23 -14.67 18.25
N GLU A 505 7.19 -15.09 19.51
CA GLU A 505 7.91 -14.46 20.63
C GLU A 505 9.45 -14.47 20.40
N ARG A 506 10.00 -15.54 19.83
CA ARG A 506 11.44 -15.65 19.47
C ARG A 506 11.86 -14.64 18.39
N LEU A 507 11.04 -14.42 17.38
CA LEU A 507 11.32 -13.49 16.27
C LEU A 507 11.04 -12.04 16.68
N GLU A 508 9.91 -11.80 17.34
CA GLU A 508 9.46 -10.50 17.80
C GLU A 508 10.41 -9.89 18.85
N ALA A 509 11.02 -10.69 19.73
CA ALA A 509 12.08 -10.23 20.64
C ALA A 509 13.30 -9.61 19.92
N HIS A 510 13.51 -9.99 18.65
CA HIS A 510 14.53 -9.42 17.76
C HIS A 510 13.94 -8.42 16.73
N ALA A 511 12.67 -8.04 16.87
CA ALA A 511 11.89 -7.29 15.88
C ALA A 511 12.08 -7.81 14.44
N VAL A 512 12.21 -9.13 14.31
CA VAL A 512 12.23 -9.82 13.03
C VAL A 512 10.80 -10.10 12.62
N SER A 513 10.39 -9.62 11.44
CA SER A 513 9.13 -10.06 10.83
C SER A 513 9.35 -11.36 10.05
N LEU A 514 8.33 -12.22 10.06
CA LEU A 514 8.22 -13.41 9.23
C LEU A 514 6.79 -13.47 8.67
N SER A 515 6.65 -13.64 7.36
CA SER A 515 5.37 -13.75 6.68
C SER A 515 5.34 -14.91 5.68
N SER A 516 4.16 -15.49 5.52
CA SER A 516 3.81 -16.40 4.43
C SER A 516 3.39 -15.62 3.18
N PHE A 517 3.53 -16.23 2.01
CA PHE A 517 2.85 -15.79 0.80
C PHE A 517 2.47 -17.01 -0.06
N SER A 518 1.38 -16.88 -0.84
CA SER A 518 0.96 -17.87 -1.84
C SER A 518 0.42 -17.16 -3.07
N GLY A 519 0.62 -17.76 -4.25
CA GLY A 519 0.25 -17.19 -5.54
C GLY A 519 -0.21 -18.24 -6.55
N ARG A 520 -0.06 -17.95 -7.84
CA ARG A 520 -0.54 -18.84 -8.91
C ARG A 520 0.44 -19.96 -9.28
N ASN A 521 1.72 -19.77 -9.02
CA ASN A 521 2.82 -20.61 -9.48
C ASN A 521 3.93 -20.78 -8.41
N SER A 522 3.78 -20.15 -7.25
CA SER A 522 4.73 -20.19 -6.14
C SER A 522 4.04 -19.94 -4.81
N TYR A 523 4.68 -20.36 -3.72
CA TYR A 523 4.40 -19.94 -2.34
C TYR A 523 5.69 -20.00 -1.53
N GLY A 524 5.72 -19.48 -0.31
CA GLY A 524 6.93 -19.51 0.50
C GLY A 524 6.89 -18.60 1.73
N LEU A 525 8.08 -18.27 2.21
CA LEU A 525 8.31 -17.41 3.37
C LEU A 525 9.20 -16.23 3.02
N SER A 526 8.93 -15.09 3.67
CA SER A 526 9.81 -13.92 3.66
C SER A 526 10.04 -13.45 5.10
N ALA A 527 11.28 -13.07 5.43
CA ALA A 527 11.65 -12.53 6.74
C ALA A 527 12.49 -11.26 6.59
N ALA A 528 12.38 -10.34 7.56
CA ALA A 528 13.14 -9.10 7.59
C ALA A 528 13.50 -8.68 9.02
N GLY A 529 14.72 -8.17 9.22
CA GLY A 529 15.22 -7.75 10.53
C GLY A 529 16.57 -7.04 10.42
N LEU A 530 17.25 -6.81 11.54
CA LEU A 530 18.61 -6.28 11.50
C LEU A 530 19.58 -7.33 10.94
N ALA A 531 20.69 -6.87 10.34
CA ALA A 531 21.70 -7.75 9.74
C ALA A 531 22.38 -8.68 10.76
N ASP A 532 22.55 -8.24 12.02
CA ASP A 532 23.07 -9.08 13.12
C ASP A 532 22.10 -10.24 13.47
N ASP A 533 20.81 -10.12 13.13
CA ASP A 533 19.77 -11.14 13.37
C ASP A 533 19.58 -12.10 12.18
N LEU A 534 20.42 -12.01 11.13
CA LEU A 534 20.41 -12.92 9.97
C LEU A 534 20.49 -14.42 10.33
N PRO A 535 21.32 -14.88 11.30
CA PRO A 535 21.36 -16.28 11.67
C PRO A 535 20.01 -16.79 12.21
N LEU A 536 19.29 -15.96 12.98
CA LEU A 536 17.96 -16.27 13.47
C LEU A 536 16.95 -16.36 12.31
N MET A 537 16.98 -15.39 11.38
CA MET A 537 16.12 -15.41 10.19
C MET A 537 16.32 -16.68 9.35
N LEU A 538 17.57 -17.07 9.07
CA LEU A 538 17.85 -18.27 8.26
C LEU A 538 17.54 -19.58 8.99
N GLU A 539 17.79 -19.67 10.30
CA GLU A 539 17.39 -20.85 11.07
C GLU A 539 15.86 -21.03 11.07
N THR A 540 15.10 -19.97 11.37
CA THR A 540 13.64 -20.06 11.48
C THR A 540 12.95 -20.20 10.13
N VAL A 541 13.44 -19.56 9.06
CA VAL A 541 12.91 -19.81 7.70
C VAL A 541 13.16 -21.26 7.27
N ALA A 542 14.32 -21.84 7.58
CA ALA A 542 14.58 -23.25 7.33
C ALA A 542 13.70 -24.16 8.19
N GLU A 543 13.52 -23.85 9.47
CA GLU A 543 12.67 -24.62 10.38
C GLU A 543 11.22 -24.68 9.89
N CYS A 544 10.63 -23.53 9.57
CA CYS A 544 9.26 -23.44 9.09
C CYS A 544 9.06 -24.11 7.71
N LEU A 545 10.11 -24.20 6.87
CA LEU A 545 10.05 -24.87 5.56
C LEU A 545 10.39 -26.37 5.57
N LEU A 546 11.13 -26.85 6.56
CA LEU A 546 11.65 -28.22 6.59
C LEU A 546 11.04 -29.08 7.72
N ASP A 547 10.48 -28.44 8.74
CA ASP A 547 10.05 -29.08 9.99
C ASP A 547 8.66 -28.59 10.50
N SER A 548 7.86 -27.90 9.65
CA SER A 548 6.50 -27.50 10.04
C SER A 548 5.64 -28.71 10.38
N ALA A 549 4.99 -28.65 11.55
CA ALA A 549 4.12 -29.72 12.04
C ALA A 549 2.71 -29.66 11.45
N PHE A 550 2.31 -28.50 10.89
CA PHE A 550 0.94 -28.18 10.46
C PHE A 550 -0.10 -28.58 11.52
N PRO A 551 -0.15 -27.96 12.72
CA PRO A 551 -1.03 -28.41 13.82
C PRO A 551 -2.53 -28.40 13.44
N ASP A 552 -3.30 -29.33 14.00
CA ASP A 552 -4.73 -29.48 13.68
C ASP A 552 -5.57 -28.29 14.19
N ASP A 553 -5.24 -27.74 15.36
CA ASP A 553 -5.91 -26.57 15.92
C ASP A 553 -5.64 -25.30 15.10
N GLU A 554 -4.39 -25.09 14.68
CA GLU A 554 -4.04 -23.99 13.78
C GLU A 554 -4.60 -24.20 12.36
N LEU A 555 -4.74 -25.44 11.88
CA LEU A 555 -5.43 -25.75 10.61
C LEU A 555 -6.89 -25.29 10.64
N GLU A 556 -7.63 -25.54 11.72
CA GLU A 556 -8.99 -25.04 11.87
C GLU A 556 -9.04 -23.51 11.90
N LYS A 557 -8.11 -22.85 12.60
CA LYS A 557 -7.97 -21.37 12.61
C LYS A 557 -7.70 -20.80 11.22
N GLN A 558 -6.66 -21.30 10.52
CA GLN A 558 -6.29 -20.78 9.21
C GLN A 558 -7.36 -21.10 8.16
N ARG A 559 -8.04 -22.26 8.24
CA ARG A 559 -9.18 -22.57 7.37
C ARG A 559 -10.35 -21.61 7.61
N ALA A 560 -10.65 -21.26 8.87
CA ALA A 560 -11.69 -20.28 9.18
C ALA A 560 -11.34 -18.89 8.63
N LEU A 561 -10.11 -18.42 8.81
CA LEU A 561 -9.60 -17.17 8.27
C LEU A 561 -9.59 -17.15 6.73
N GLN A 562 -9.17 -18.24 6.08
CA GLN A 562 -9.20 -18.37 4.62
C GLN A 562 -10.63 -18.43 4.08
N LEU A 563 -11.55 -19.13 4.75
CA LEU A 563 -12.98 -19.13 4.39
C LEU A 563 -13.59 -17.75 4.56
N ALA A 564 -13.24 -17.01 5.61
CA ALA A 564 -13.61 -15.60 5.73
C ALA A 564 -13.03 -14.80 4.56
N ALA A 565 -11.74 -14.96 4.25
CA ALA A 565 -11.05 -14.26 3.16
C ALA A 565 -11.61 -14.56 1.76
N ILE A 566 -12.05 -15.79 1.46
CA ILE A 566 -12.73 -16.11 0.20
C ILE A 566 -14.05 -15.33 0.13
N ARG A 567 -14.90 -15.39 1.18
CA ARG A 567 -16.13 -14.58 1.23
C ARG A 567 -15.79 -13.09 1.02
N ARG A 568 -14.67 -12.64 1.62
CA ARG A 568 -14.07 -11.31 1.51
C ARG A 568 -13.49 -10.92 0.14
N GLU A 569 -13.38 -11.85 -0.81
CA GLU A 569 -13.11 -11.51 -2.21
C GLU A 569 -14.41 -11.13 -2.95
N TRP A 570 -15.59 -11.60 -2.51
CA TRP A 570 -16.83 -11.60 -3.30
C TRP A 570 -17.80 -10.41 -3.09
N GLU A 571 -17.64 -9.52 -2.10
CA GLU A 571 -18.35 -8.20 -2.11
C GLU A 571 -17.99 -7.38 -3.35
N ARG A 572 -16.83 -7.64 -3.95
CA ARG A 572 -16.29 -6.78 -5.01
C ARG A 572 -16.94 -7.16 -6.35
N PRO A 573 -17.69 -6.25 -7.03
CA PRO A 573 -18.28 -6.56 -8.34
C PRO A 573 -17.22 -6.99 -9.37
N MET A 574 -16.01 -6.44 -9.28
CA MET A 574 -14.85 -6.82 -10.10
C MET A 574 -14.47 -8.31 -9.96
N THR A 575 -14.59 -8.90 -8.77
CA THR A 575 -14.30 -10.33 -8.55
C THR A 575 -15.25 -11.21 -9.32
N HIS A 576 -16.55 -10.89 -9.33
CA HIS A 576 -17.53 -11.63 -10.14
C HIS A 576 -17.25 -11.50 -11.64
N ALA A 577 -16.87 -10.31 -12.12
CA ALA A 577 -16.54 -10.10 -13.52
C ALA A 577 -15.28 -10.89 -13.94
N HIS A 578 -14.19 -10.82 -13.15
CA HIS A 578 -13.00 -11.64 -13.38
C HIS A 578 -13.29 -13.13 -13.30
N GLN A 579 -14.12 -13.61 -12.37
CA GLN A 579 -14.42 -15.04 -12.26
C GLN A 579 -15.16 -15.57 -13.50
N MET A 580 -16.16 -14.83 -14.01
CA MET A 580 -16.87 -15.20 -15.25
C MET A 580 -15.91 -15.34 -16.44
N VAL A 581 -14.90 -14.48 -16.53
CA VAL A 581 -13.82 -14.59 -17.52
C VAL A 581 -12.93 -15.82 -17.26
N ARG A 582 -12.45 -16.01 -16.01
CA ARG A 582 -11.56 -17.12 -15.63
C ARG A 582 -12.20 -18.48 -15.91
N GLU A 583 -13.49 -18.65 -15.62
CA GLU A 583 -14.22 -19.90 -15.88
C GLU A 583 -14.39 -20.19 -17.37
N THR A 584 -14.49 -19.15 -18.20
CA THR A 584 -14.64 -19.26 -19.65
C THR A 584 -13.33 -19.59 -20.36
N PHE A 585 -12.22 -19.00 -19.94
CA PHE A 585 -10.89 -19.27 -20.53
C PHE A 585 -10.21 -20.52 -19.96
N PHE A 586 -10.54 -20.97 -18.74
CA PHE A 586 -9.83 -22.06 -18.07
C PHE A 586 -10.71 -23.25 -17.63
N PRO A 587 -11.62 -23.77 -18.48
CA PRO A 587 -12.48 -24.90 -18.13
C PRO A 587 -11.64 -26.12 -17.71
N GLY A 588 -11.84 -26.58 -16.46
CA GLY A 588 -11.12 -27.71 -15.88
C GLY A 588 -9.66 -27.45 -15.46
N HIS A 589 -9.12 -26.25 -15.68
CA HIS A 589 -7.73 -25.89 -15.40
C HIS A 589 -7.62 -25.02 -14.13
N PRO A 590 -6.56 -25.14 -13.29
CA PRO A 590 -6.51 -24.47 -11.97
C PRO A 590 -6.70 -22.94 -12.00
N TYR A 591 -6.24 -22.25 -13.06
CA TYR A 591 -6.45 -20.81 -13.24
C TYR A 591 -7.93 -20.35 -13.23
N ARG A 592 -8.90 -21.25 -13.30
CA ARG A 592 -10.32 -20.88 -13.12
C ARG A 592 -10.63 -20.38 -11.70
N TYR A 593 -9.82 -20.72 -10.70
CA TYR A 593 -10.06 -20.36 -9.30
C TYR A 593 -9.28 -19.10 -8.88
N SER A 594 -9.65 -18.54 -7.72
CA SER A 594 -8.77 -17.64 -6.97
C SER A 594 -7.64 -18.43 -6.31
N PRO A 595 -6.44 -17.84 -6.07
CA PRO A 595 -5.42 -18.44 -5.19
C PRO A 595 -5.92 -18.74 -3.77
N LEU A 596 -6.98 -18.05 -3.32
CA LEU A 596 -7.67 -18.36 -2.05
C LEU A 596 -8.50 -19.65 -2.12
N GLY A 597 -8.76 -20.20 -3.31
CA GLY A 597 -9.56 -21.41 -3.52
C GLY A 597 -11.07 -21.17 -3.62
N GLU A 598 -11.84 -22.22 -3.36
CA GLU A 598 -13.31 -22.19 -3.29
C GLU A 598 -13.78 -22.62 -1.90
N THR A 599 -14.84 -21.98 -1.38
CA THR A 599 -15.36 -22.25 -0.02
C THR A 599 -15.69 -23.72 0.23
N GLY A 600 -16.35 -24.38 -0.73
CA GLY A 600 -16.70 -25.80 -0.64
C GLY A 600 -15.49 -26.73 -0.62
N THR A 601 -14.40 -26.37 -1.30
CA THR A 601 -13.15 -27.15 -1.27
C THR A 601 -12.38 -26.91 0.01
N VAL A 602 -12.11 -25.63 0.34
CA VAL A 602 -11.33 -25.23 1.52
C VAL A 602 -11.96 -25.75 2.81
N ALA A 603 -13.29 -25.77 2.92
CA ALA A 603 -14.04 -26.35 4.04
C ALA A 603 -13.77 -27.84 4.32
N THR A 604 -13.12 -28.56 3.39
CA THR A 604 -12.87 -30.02 3.47
C THR A 604 -11.38 -30.40 3.47
N LEU A 605 -10.46 -29.43 3.46
CA LEU A 605 -9.02 -29.70 3.43
C LEU A 605 -8.51 -30.24 4.78
N THR A 606 -7.94 -31.45 4.76
CA THR A 606 -7.38 -32.13 5.94
C THR A 606 -5.89 -31.86 6.12
N ARG A 607 -5.39 -32.09 7.34
CA ARG A 607 -3.98 -31.96 7.71
C ARG A 607 -3.06 -32.81 6.83
N GLU A 608 -3.45 -34.05 6.55
CA GLU A 608 -2.69 -34.98 5.71
C GLU A 608 -2.59 -34.48 4.26
N ALA A 609 -3.66 -33.89 3.74
CA ALA A 609 -3.67 -33.33 2.40
C ALA A 609 -2.73 -32.12 2.29
N VAL A 610 -2.77 -31.20 3.26
CA VAL A 610 -1.88 -30.03 3.33
C VAL A 610 -0.42 -30.47 3.46
N GLN A 611 -0.12 -31.37 4.40
CA GLN A 611 1.24 -31.89 4.56
C GLN A 611 1.73 -32.66 3.33
N ALA A 612 0.87 -33.44 2.65
CA ALA A 612 1.23 -34.16 1.43
C ALA A 612 1.50 -33.20 0.27
N HIS A 613 0.73 -32.12 0.14
CA HIS A 613 0.96 -31.06 -0.86
C HIS A 613 2.28 -30.33 -0.61
N HIS A 614 2.60 -30.01 0.64
CA HIS A 614 3.90 -29.42 0.98
C HIS A 614 5.06 -30.41 0.72
N ARG A 615 4.98 -31.64 1.23
CA ARG A 615 5.98 -32.71 1.04
C ARG A 615 6.19 -33.12 -0.42
N LYS A 616 5.20 -32.90 -1.30
CA LYS A 616 5.30 -33.08 -2.77
C LYS A 616 6.21 -32.02 -3.43
N LEU A 617 6.27 -30.82 -2.86
CA LEU A 617 6.86 -29.63 -3.51
C LEU A 617 8.20 -29.21 -2.88
N ILE A 618 8.40 -29.40 -1.58
CA ILE A 618 9.66 -29.04 -0.91
C ILE A 618 10.81 -29.93 -1.41
N GLY A 619 11.95 -29.30 -1.76
CA GLY A 619 13.13 -29.99 -2.27
C GLY A 619 14.08 -29.02 -2.98
N ALA A 620 15.36 -29.40 -3.07
CA ALA A 620 16.44 -28.50 -3.47
C ALA A 620 16.37 -28.01 -4.92
N SER A 621 15.64 -28.72 -5.78
CA SER A 621 15.45 -28.37 -7.20
C SER A 621 14.26 -27.41 -7.44
N ASN A 622 13.41 -27.23 -6.43
CA ASN A 622 12.14 -26.49 -6.53
C ASN A 622 12.04 -25.34 -5.51
N LEU A 623 13.13 -25.06 -4.79
CA LEU A 623 13.29 -23.98 -3.83
C LEU A 623 14.40 -23.06 -4.31
N VAL A 624 14.20 -21.74 -4.20
CA VAL A 624 15.27 -20.75 -4.33
C VAL A 624 15.28 -19.85 -3.11
N LEU A 625 16.47 -19.63 -2.55
CA LEU A 625 16.70 -18.76 -1.40
C LEU A 625 17.37 -17.47 -1.87
N ALA A 626 16.89 -16.32 -1.40
CA ALA A 626 17.47 -15.02 -1.64
C ALA A 626 17.74 -14.30 -0.32
N VAL A 627 18.92 -13.68 -0.18
CA VAL A 627 19.29 -12.91 1.01
C VAL A 627 19.93 -11.57 0.62
N PHE A 628 19.32 -10.47 1.03
CA PHE A 628 19.61 -9.12 0.55
C PHE A 628 19.76 -8.15 1.73
N GLY A 629 20.71 -7.22 1.72
CA GLY A 629 20.93 -6.24 2.80
C GLY A 629 22.41 -6.09 3.20
N ASP A 630 22.71 -5.63 4.41
CA ASP A 630 24.09 -5.53 4.96
C ASP A 630 24.64 -6.93 5.29
N VAL A 631 24.79 -7.77 4.27
CA VAL A 631 25.06 -9.21 4.36
C VAL A 631 26.19 -9.62 3.42
N ARG A 632 27.13 -10.42 3.93
CA ARG A 632 28.24 -10.94 3.12
C ARG A 632 27.90 -12.32 2.55
N ALA A 633 28.07 -12.48 1.24
CA ALA A 633 27.80 -13.74 0.54
C ALA A 633 28.51 -14.98 1.12
N ALA A 634 29.68 -14.82 1.73
CA ALA A 634 30.37 -15.91 2.43
C ALA A 634 29.63 -16.36 3.70
N ALA A 635 29.13 -15.44 4.52
CA ALA A 635 28.39 -15.75 5.74
C ALA A 635 26.99 -16.31 5.41
N VAL A 636 26.32 -15.76 4.39
CA VAL A 636 25.05 -16.32 3.89
C VAL A 636 25.24 -17.75 3.40
N ARG A 637 26.33 -18.06 2.69
CA ARG A 637 26.64 -19.43 2.28
C ARG A 637 26.79 -20.37 3.48
N GLU A 638 27.56 -19.98 4.49
CA GLU A 638 27.82 -20.81 5.67
C GLU A 638 26.54 -21.12 6.45
N LEU A 639 25.69 -20.12 6.66
CA LEU A 639 24.36 -20.30 7.29
C LEU A 639 23.44 -21.16 6.41
N ALA A 640 23.41 -20.92 5.10
CA ALA A 640 22.56 -21.67 4.18
C ALA A 640 22.97 -23.15 4.05
N GLU A 641 24.27 -23.47 4.00
CA GLU A 641 24.75 -24.86 4.08
C GLU A 641 24.38 -25.48 5.45
N THR A 642 24.52 -24.73 6.54
CA THR A 642 24.18 -25.21 7.90
C THR A 642 22.72 -25.65 8.02
N HIS A 643 21.78 -24.91 7.40
CA HIS A 643 20.34 -25.16 7.55
C HIS A 643 19.69 -25.93 6.37
N PHE A 644 20.25 -25.89 5.16
CA PHE A 644 19.66 -26.49 3.95
C PHE A 644 20.51 -27.56 3.25
N SER A 645 21.68 -27.96 3.79
CA SER A 645 22.48 -29.05 3.20
C SER A 645 21.81 -30.42 3.25
N ALA A 646 20.88 -30.65 4.19
CA ALA A 646 20.09 -31.88 4.30
C ALA A 646 18.92 -31.98 3.30
N LEU A 647 18.62 -30.90 2.56
CA LEU A 647 17.50 -30.85 1.63
C LEU A 647 17.76 -31.72 0.40
N THR A 648 16.91 -32.71 0.15
CA THR A 648 17.03 -33.58 -1.04
C THR A 648 16.57 -32.87 -2.31
N ALA A 649 17.26 -33.12 -3.43
CA ALA A 649 16.75 -32.78 -4.76
C ALA A 649 15.43 -33.51 -5.05
N ASN A 650 14.48 -32.82 -5.66
CA ASN A 650 13.19 -33.34 -6.12
C ASN A 650 12.99 -33.07 -7.62
N ASN A 651 11.89 -33.56 -8.19
CA ASN A 651 11.44 -33.11 -9.50
C ASN A 651 10.65 -31.81 -9.34
N ALA A 652 10.91 -30.81 -10.17
CA ALA A 652 10.09 -29.61 -10.24
C ALA A 652 8.63 -29.95 -10.65
N PRO A 653 7.62 -29.20 -10.19
CA PRO A 653 6.23 -29.43 -10.52
C PRO A 653 5.98 -29.22 -12.02
N THR A 654 5.33 -30.21 -12.66
CA THR A 654 4.89 -30.10 -14.05
C THR A 654 3.56 -29.35 -14.12
N TRP A 655 3.55 -28.21 -14.79
CA TRP A 655 2.34 -27.40 -14.92
C TRP A 655 1.34 -28.01 -15.93
N PRO A 656 0.03 -28.00 -15.63
CA PRO A 656 -0.98 -28.43 -16.59
C PRO A 656 -1.04 -27.45 -17.78
N PRO A 657 -1.18 -27.94 -19.03
CA PRO A 657 -1.31 -27.08 -20.20
C PRO A 657 -2.66 -26.33 -20.18
N LEU A 658 -2.68 -25.13 -20.77
CA LEU A 658 -3.93 -24.38 -20.93
C LEU A 658 -4.92 -25.12 -21.86
N PRO A 659 -6.23 -25.07 -21.58
CA PRO A 659 -7.25 -25.46 -22.53
C PRO A 659 -7.33 -24.46 -23.70
N SER A 660 -7.95 -24.87 -24.81
CA SER A 660 -8.18 -24.00 -25.96
C SER A 660 -9.06 -22.79 -25.59
N ALA A 661 -8.62 -21.59 -25.96
CA ALA A 661 -9.39 -20.36 -25.78
C ALA A 661 -10.65 -20.33 -26.68
N PRO A 662 -11.68 -19.51 -26.33
CA PRO A 662 -12.86 -19.31 -27.16
C PRO A 662 -12.53 -18.77 -28.57
N THR A 663 -13.17 -19.35 -29.58
CA THR A 663 -13.02 -18.94 -30.99
C THR A 663 -14.07 -17.93 -31.46
N GLU A 664 -15.15 -17.74 -30.69
CA GLU A 664 -16.29 -16.87 -31.00
C GLU A 664 -16.58 -15.94 -29.81
N PRO A 665 -17.02 -14.68 -30.02
CA PRO A 665 -17.13 -13.69 -28.94
C PRO A 665 -18.14 -14.10 -27.87
N VAL A 666 -17.69 -14.22 -26.62
CA VAL A 666 -18.55 -14.60 -25.48
C VAL A 666 -18.92 -13.34 -24.70
N ARG A 667 -20.22 -13.13 -24.46
CA ARG A 667 -20.73 -12.11 -23.53
C ARG A 667 -21.41 -12.77 -22.34
N LEU A 668 -21.05 -12.33 -21.14
CA LEU A 668 -21.57 -12.81 -19.87
C LEU A 668 -22.10 -11.61 -19.08
N GLU A 669 -23.35 -11.67 -18.62
CA GLU A 669 -23.95 -10.63 -17.79
C GLU A 669 -24.51 -11.21 -16.50
N LYS A 670 -24.29 -10.51 -15.38
CA LYS A 670 -24.82 -10.90 -14.07
C LYS A 670 -25.36 -9.67 -13.33
N ARG A 671 -26.59 -9.73 -12.85
CA ARG A 671 -27.16 -8.69 -11.97
C ARG A 671 -26.90 -9.05 -10.51
N LEU A 672 -26.42 -8.08 -9.74
CA LEU A 672 -26.02 -8.23 -8.33
C LEU A 672 -26.41 -6.96 -7.54
N PRO A 673 -26.57 -7.03 -6.20
CA PRO A 673 -27.08 -5.93 -5.38
C PRO A 673 -26.06 -4.81 -5.11
N PHE A 674 -25.23 -4.48 -6.10
CA PHE A 674 -24.24 -3.41 -6.06
C PHE A 674 -24.75 -2.18 -6.82
N LYS A 675 -24.31 -0.97 -6.41
CA LYS A 675 -24.66 0.29 -7.09
C LYS A 675 -23.96 0.48 -8.45
N GLN A 676 -22.78 -0.11 -8.61
CA GLN A 676 -21.88 0.13 -9.74
C GLN A 676 -22.05 -0.91 -10.85
N THR A 677 -21.95 -0.49 -12.10
CA THR A 677 -21.70 -1.40 -13.23
C THR A 677 -20.19 -1.63 -13.35
N VAL A 678 -19.77 -2.87 -13.56
CA VAL A 678 -18.37 -3.22 -13.85
C VAL A 678 -18.29 -4.00 -15.15
N LEU A 679 -17.40 -3.56 -16.03
CA LEU A 679 -17.09 -4.15 -17.33
C LEU A 679 -15.67 -4.72 -17.30
N VAL A 680 -15.51 -5.96 -17.78
CA VAL A 680 -14.22 -6.62 -17.98
C VAL A 680 -14.20 -7.22 -19.39
N ARG A 681 -13.21 -6.84 -20.19
CA ARG A 681 -12.97 -7.30 -21.57
C ARG A 681 -11.62 -8.03 -21.59
N ALA A 682 -11.59 -9.28 -22.03
CA ALA A 682 -10.42 -10.14 -21.82
C ALA A 682 -10.05 -11.02 -23.02
N TRP A 683 -8.74 -11.21 -23.20
CA TRP A 683 -8.10 -11.97 -24.28
C TRP A 683 -7.05 -12.95 -23.71
N PRO A 684 -6.63 -13.98 -24.47
CA PRO A 684 -5.48 -14.81 -24.11
C PRO A 684 -4.23 -13.95 -23.84
N GLY A 685 -3.59 -14.18 -22.69
CA GLY A 685 -2.34 -13.52 -22.30
C GLY A 685 -1.11 -14.37 -22.60
N ILE A 686 0.06 -13.79 -22.37
CA ILE A 686 1.36 -14.47 -22.53
C ILE A 686 1.72 -15.36 -21.33
N ALA A 687 2.74 -16.20 -21.52
CA ALA A 687 3.44 -16.84 -20.41
C ALA A 687 4.50 -15.89 -19.82
N ILE A 688 4.88 -16.12 -18.57
CA ILE A 688 6.08 -15.48 -17.98
C ILE A 688 7.31 -15.92 -18.79
N GLY A 689 8.18 -14.98 -19.16
CA GLY A 689 9.35 -15.20 -20.01
C GLY A 689 9.07 -15.19 -21.51
N ASP A 690 7.87 -14.83 -21.96
CA ASP A 690 7.59 -14.60 -23.37
C ASP A 690 8.36 -13.37 -23.88
N PRO A 691 9.01 -13.40 -25.07
CA PRO A 691 9.74 -12.26 -25.62
C PRO A 691 8.91 -10.96 -25.81
N ARG A 692 7.58 -11.01 -25.67
CA ARG A 692 6.68 -9.86 -25.70
C ARG A 692 6.40 -9.24 -24.32
N GLU A 693 6.95 -9.75 -23.23
CA GLU A 693 6.60 -9.32 -21.85
C GLU A 693 6.88 -7.84 -21.57
N ASP A 694 8.03 -7.31 -22.03
CA ASP A 694 8.34 -5.88 -21.95
C ASP A 694 7.40 -5.04 -22.85
N ALA A 695 7.03 -5.57 -24.02
CA ALA A 695 6.14 -4.92 -24.97
C ALA A 695 4.67 -4.86 -24.49
N ILE A 696 4.24 -5.88 -23.73
CA ILE A 696 2.91 -5.92 -23.10
C ILE A 696 2.87 -5.01 -21.87
N SER A 697 3.98 -4.83 -21.17
CA SER A 697 4.09 -3.81 -20.10
C SER A 697 3.85 -2.40 -20.66
N VAL A 698 4.48 -2.06 -21.79
CA VAL A 698 4.23 -0.78 -22.50
C VAL A 698 2.77 -0.67 -22.98
N LEU A 699 2.20 -1.75 -23.51
CA LEU A 699 0.79 -1.79 -23.94
C LEU A 699 -0.18 -1.57 -22.77
N MET A 700 0.15 -2.04 -21.56
CA MET A 700 -0.65 -1.83 -20.36
C MET A 700 -0.60 -0.40 -19.84
N ASP A 701 0.59 0.21 -19.79
CA ASP A 701 0.77 1.60 -19.35
C ASP A 701 0.00 2.58 -20.26
N ALA A 702 0.15 2.41 -21.58
CA ALA A 702 -0.58 3.15 -22.62
C ALA A 702 -2.12 3.01 -22.55
N LEU A 703 -2.65 2.07 -21.76
CA LEU A 703 -4.07 1.88 -21.49
C LEU A 703 -4.50 2.26 -20.06
N SER A 704 -3.58 2.64 -19.17
CA SER A 704 -3.84 2.77 -17.73
C SER A 704 -3.39 4.09 -17.10
N GLY A 705 -2.39 4.78 -17.65
CA GLY A 705 -1.90 6.04 -17.09
C GLY A 705 -2.94 7.18 -17.15
N LEU A 706 -2.81 8.20 -16.30
CA LEU A 706 -3.65 9.41 -16.32
C LEU A 706 -3.58 10.17 -17.67
N SER A 707 -2.49 9.96 -18.42
CA SER A 707 -2.23 10.46 -19.77
C SER A 707 -2.53 9.46 -20.89
N SER A 708 -3.16 8.32 -20.59
CA SER A 708 -3.57 7.33 -21.62
C SER A 708 -4.81 7.80 -22.38
N GLU A 709 -4.89 7.48 -23.67
CA GLU A 709 -6.08 7.79 -24.48
C GLU A 709 -7.35 7.10 -23.94
N LEU A 710 -7.24 5.94 -23.30
CA LEU A 710 -8.40 5.29 -22.65
C LEU A 710 -8.88 6.09 -21.42
N PHE A 711 -7.97 6.54 -20.55
CA PHE A 711 -8.33 7.41 -19.42
C PHE A 711 -8.91 8.75 -19.90
N ILE A 712 -8.24 9.40 -20.87
CA ILE A 712 -8.63 10.71 -21.39
C ILE A 712 -10.01 10.64 -22.07
N SER A 713 -10.21 9.70 -23.00
CA SER A 713 -11.46 9.60 -23.77
C SER A 713 -12.66 9.09 -22.96
N VAL A 714 -12.46 8.26 -21.93
CA VAL A 714 -13.54 7.67 -21.14
C VAL A 714 -13.82 8.44 -19.85
N ARG A 715 -12.78 8.79 -19.07
CA ARG A 715 -12.93 9.43 -17.75
C ARG A 715 -12.80 10.95 -17.83
N ASP A 716 -11.73 11.50 -18.43
CA ASP A 716 -11.45 12.93 -18.36
C ASP A 716 -12.39 13.79 -19.23
N GLN A 717 -12.43 13.51 -20.55
CA GLN A 717 -13.23 14.29 -21.50
C GLN A 717 -14.74 14.05 -21.39
N ARG A 718 -15.16 12.87 -20.90
CA ARG A 718 -16.56 12.41 -20.98
C ARG A 718 -17.19 11.97 -19.66
N GLY A 719 -16.41 11.74 -18.60
CA GLY A 719 -16.92 11.36 -17.27
C GLY A 719 -17.68 10.03 -17.20
N LEU A 720 -17.46 9.11 -18.15
CA LEU A 720 -18.25 7.88 -18.31
C LEU A 720 -17.85 6.74 -17.36
N ALA A 721 -16.64 6.77 -16.80
CA ALA A 721 -16.13 5.73 -15.91
C ALA A 721 -15.50 6.31 -14.64
N TYR A 722 -15.72 5.64 -13.50
CA TYR A 722 -15.08 5.95 -12.22
C TYR A 722 -13.58 5.63 -12.29
N TYR A 723 -13.27 4.48 -12.88
CA TYR A 723 -11.93 3.99 -13.18
C TYR A 723 -11.95 3.21 -14.49
N THR A 724 -10.84 3.21 -15.20
CA THR A 724 -10.57 2.36 -16.36
C THR A 724 -9.08 2.06 -16.42
N GLY A 725 -8.69 0.93 -17.02
CA GLY A 725 -7.29 0.55 -17.19
C GLY A 725 -7.11 -0.83 -17.79
N ALA A 726 -5.86 -1.21 -17.99
CA ALA A 726 -5.45 -2.57 -18.35
C ALA A 726 -4.82 -3.31 -17.16
N THR A 727 -4.89 -4.63 -17.19
CA THR A 727 -4.16 -5.52 -16.29
C THR A 727 -3.90 -6.84 -17.01
N GLN A 728 -2.77 -7.48 -16.70
CA GLN A 728 -2.54 -8.88 -17.05
C GLN A 728 -2.44 -9.72 -15.79
N PHE A 729 -2.81 -11.00 -15.90
CA PHE A 729 -2.19 -12.00 -15.05
C PHE A 729 -1.49 -13.00 -15.97
N SER A 730 -0.22 -13.27 -15.68
CA SER A 730 0.64 -14.16 -16.45
C SER A 730 1.20 -15.23 -15.53
N GLY A 731 1.56 -16.38 -16.09
CA GLY A 731 2.21 -17.46 -15.35
C GLY A 731 2.90 -18.44 -16.30
N PRO A 732 3.51 -19.52 -15.78
CA PRO A 732 4.42 -20.38 -16.56
C PRO A 732 3.84 -21.07 -17.80
N VAL A 733 2.51 -21.13 -17.94
CA VAL A 733 1.80 -21.76 -19.08
C VAL A 733 1.00 -20.79 -19.94
N GLY A 734 1.02 -19.49 -19.61
CA GLY A 734 0.14 -18.48 -20.18
C GLY A 734 -0.66 -17.73 -19.12
N GLY A 735 -1.63 -16.95 -19.55
CA GLY A 735 -2.40 -16.03 -18.71
C GLY A 735 -3.58 -15.36 -19.43
N LEU A 736 -4.00 -14.17 -18.96
CA LEU A 736 -4.96 -13.30 -19.64
C LEU A 736 -4.46 -11.85 -19.70
N PHE A 737 -4.74 -11.19 -20.82
CA PHE A 737 -4.73 -9.73 -20.94
C PHE A 737 -6.15 -9.20 -20.77
N ILE A 738 -6.34 -8.15 -19.98
CA ILE A 738 -7.65 -7.66 -19.54
C ILE A 738 -7.69 -6.13 -19.60
N ILE A 739 -8.74 -5.57 -20.20
CA ILE A 739 -9.12 -4.16 -20.05
C ILE A 739 -10.40 -4.12 -19.20
N TYR A 740 -10.46 -3.19 -18.23
CA TYR A 740 -11.56 -3.12 -17.28
C TYR A 740 -12.04 -1.68 -17.05
N ALA A 741 -13.30 -1.52 -16.63
CA ALA A 741 -13.87 -0.23 -16.27
C ALA A 741 -15.01 -0.37 -15.25
N GLY A 742 -15.15 0.64 -14.37
CA GLY A 742 -16.32 0.84 -13.52
C GLY A 742 -17.15 2.02 -14.03
N THR A 743 -18.45 1.85 -14.21
CA THR A 743 -19.32 2.82 -14.91
C THR A 743 -20.78 2.79 -14.38
N THR A 744 -21.66 3.60 -14.94
CA THR A 744 -23.12 3.52 -14.70
C THR A 744 -23.76 2.46 -15.61
N ALA A 745 -25.06 2.19 -15.46
CA ALA A 745 -25.76 1.30 -16.39
C ALA A 745 -25.96 1.95 -17.78
N GLU A 746 -26.04 3.28 -17.81
CA GLU A 746 -26.27 4.13 -18.97
C GLU A 746 -24.98 4.37 -19.77
N GLY A 747 -23.83 4.51 -19.09
CA GLY A 747 -22.53 4.74 -19.72
C GLY A 747 -21.92 3.48 -20.35
N LEU A 748 -22.29 2.29 -19.87
CA LEU A 748 -21.73 1.00 -20.28
C LEU A 748 -21.55 0.81 -21.81
N PRO A 749 -22.55 1.10 -22.68
CA PRO A 749 -22.39 0.85 -24.12
C PRO A 749 -21.31 1.71 -24.77
N GLU A 750 -21.13 2.94 -24.31
CA GLU A 750 -20.10 3.85 -24.82
C GLU A 750 -18.72 3.47 -24.25
N VAL A 751 -18.65 3.08 -22.97
CA VAL A 751 -17.39 2.58 -22.36
C VAL A 751 -16.88 1.33 -23.08
N GLU A 752 -17.77 0.37 -23.38
CA GLU A 752 -17.40 -0.84 -24.13
C GLU A 752 -16.97 -0.50 -25.57
N ALA A 753 -17.66 0.44 -26.24
CA ALA A 753 -17.27 0.91 -27.56
C ALA A 753 -15.90 1.61 -27.57
N GLN A 754 -15.58 2.43 -26.56
CA GLN A 754 -14.26 3.06 -26.46
C GLN A 754 -13.14 2.03 -26.18
N ILE A 755 -13.40 0.99 -25.37
CA ILE A 755 -12.43 -0.11 -25.15
C ILE A 755 -12.13 -0.85 -26.46
N ASP A 756 -13.16 -1.26 -27.22
CA ASP A 756 -12.95 -1.96 -28.50
C ASP A 756 -12.28 -1.03 -29.55
N VAL A 757 -12.57 0.29 -29.54
CA VAL A 757 -11.89 1.29 -30.39
C VAL A 757 -10.41 1.42 -30.06
N GLN A 758 -10.03 1.54 -28.78
CA GLN A 758 -8.63 1.69 -28.39
C GLN A 758 -7.84 0.39 -28.63
N ALA A 759 -8.42 -0.79 -28.35
CA ALA A 759 -7.81 -2.08 -28.70
C ALA A 759 -7.56 -2.20 -30.22
N ALA A 760 -8.53 -1.79 -31.05
CA ALA A 760 -8.38 -1.80 -32.51
C ALA A 760 -7.36 -0.76 -33.03
N ARG A 761 -7.23 0.41 -32.37
CA ARG A 761 -6.20 1.43 -32.68
C ARG A 761 -4.80 0.91 -32.35
N LEU A 762 -4.61 0.36 -31.15
CA LEU A 762 -3.33 -0.19 -30.71
C LEU A 762 -2.89 -1.42 -31.53
N ALA A 763 -3.83 -2.26 -31.99
CA ALA A 763 -3.54 -3.35 -32.92
C ALA A 763 -3.17 -2.87 -34.33
N ARG A 764 -3.85 -1.84 -34.86
CA ARG A 764 -3.66 -1.39 -36.25
C ARG A 764 -2.45 -0.46 -36.42
N ASP A 765 -2.32 0.52 -35.53
CA ASP A 765 -1.37 1.63 -35.66
C ASP A 765 -0.21 1.49 -34.67
N GLY A 766 -0.51 0.99 -33.46
CA GLY A 766 0.43 0.88 -32.34
C GLY A 766 0.25 2.00 -31.33
N THR A 767 1.26 2.17 -30.47
CA THR A 767 1.44 3.37 -29.65
C THR A 767 2.02 4.52 -30.49
N GLU A 768 1.52 5.74 -30.30
CA GLU A 768 2.11 6.94 -30.91
C GLU A 768 3.56 7.17 -30.41
N PRO A 769 4.43 7.88 -31.15
CA PRO A 769 5.84 8.03 -30.76
C PRO A 769 6.04 8.62 -29.36
N ASP A 770 5.27 9.65 -29.00
CA ASP A 770 5.35 10.31 -27.70
C ASP A 770 4.70 9.48 -26.58
N GLU A 771 3.71 8.64 -26.93
CA GLU A 771 3.05 7.69 -26.02
C GLU A 771 3.98 6.52 -25.67
N PHE A 772 4.69 5.99 -26.68
CA PHE A 772 5.75 5.00 -26.50
C PHE A 772 6.91 5.55 -25.64
N ALA A 773 7.38 6.77 -25.93
CA ALA A 773 8.47 7.39 -25.18
C ALA A 773 8.12 7.56 -23.69
N ARG A 774 6.94 8.13 -23.38
CA ARG A 774 6.46 8.26 -21.99
C ARG A 774 6.32 6.90 -21.30
N ALA A 775 5.74 5.90 -21.95
CA ALA A 775 5.55 4.59 -21.35
C ALA A 775 6.89 3.90 -21.00
N ILE A 776 7.92 4.05 -21.85
CA ILE A 776 9.28 3.59 -21.54
C ILE A 776 9.84 4.33 -20.32
N GLU A 777 9.73 5.66 -20.25
CA GLU A 777 10.22 6.43 -19.11
C GLU A 777 9.46 6.14 -17.81
N GLN A 778 8.13 5.96 -17.87
CA GLN A 778 7.28 5.62 -16.74
C GLN A 778 7.56 4.21 -16.21
N LEU A 779 7.71 3.20 -17.08
CA LEU A 779 8.11 1.85 -16.67
C LEU A 779 9.54 1.80 -16.12
N LEU A 780 10.48 2.55 -16.72
CA LEU A 780 11.82 2.73 -16.17
C LEU A 780 11.78 3.37 -14.77
N ALA A 781 10.81 4.26 -14.49
CA ALA A 781 10.61 4.89 -13.18
C ALA A 781 9.85 3.99 -12.16
N GLU A 782 8.89 3.18 -12.61
CA GLU A 782 8.21 2.17 -11.77
C GLU A 782 9.17 1.08 -11.32
N GLN A 783 10.06 0.67 -12.22
CA GLN A 783 11.29 0.00 -11.83
C GLN A 783 12.03 0.94 -10.85
N ALA A 784 12.57 2.10 -11.28
CA ALA A 784 13.53 2.93 -10.52
C ALA A 784 13.23 3.08 -9.02
N ARG A 785 11.96 3.36 -8.68
CA ARG A 785 11.46 3.46 -7.31
C ARG A 785 11.80 2.22 -6.48
N ALA A 786 11.18 1.08 -6.77
CA ALA A 786 10.68 0.29 -5.66
C ALA A 786 11.58 -0.86 -5.16
N TRP A 787 12.80 -1.12 -5.69
CA TRP A 787 13.80 -1.92 -4.93
C TRP A 787 14.84 -1.00 -4.26
N GLN A 788 14.45 0.24 -3.99
CA GLN A 788 14.73 0.79 -2.67
C GLN A 788 14.24 -0.20 -1.57
N ASN A 789 13.16 -0.98 -1.82
CA ASN A 789 12.79 -2.17 -1.03
C ASN A 789 13.55 -3.45 -1.46
N ASN A 790 14.56 -3.82 -0.67
CA ASN A 790 15.36 -5.03 -0.87
C ASN A 790 14.56 -6.35 -0.73
N ALA A 791 13.50 -6.39 0.08
CA ALA A 791 12.69 -7.60 0.29
C ALA A 791 11.92 -7.98 -0.99
N GLY A 792 11.34 -6.98 -1.67
CA GLY A 792 10.57 -7.17 -2.90
C GLY A 792 11.39 -7.77 -4.03
N LEU A 793 12.69 -7.43 -4.15
CA LEU A 793 13.55 -8.14 -5.09
C LEU A 793 13.98 -9.49 -4.57
N ALA A 794 14.35 -9.65 -3.29
CA ALA A 794 14.77 -10.96 -2.80
C ALA A 794 13.75 -12.04 -3.23
N GLN A 795 12.46 -11.72 -3.14
CA GLN A 795 11.37 -12.51 -3.70
C GLN A 795 11.38 -12.59 -5.24
N GLN A 796 11.46 -11.47 -5.97
CA GLN A 796 11.46 -11.46 -7.45
C GLN A 796 12.66 -12.21 -8.07
N CYS A 797 13.90 -11.94 -7.65
CA CYS A 797 15.08 -12.65 -8.16
C CYS A 797 15.02 -14.16 -7.88
N ALA A 798 14.49 -14.56 -6.71
CA ALA A 798 14.27 -15.96 -6.40
C ALA A 798 13.17 -16.57 -7.30
N LEU A 799 12.11 -15.82 -7.62
CA LEU A 799 11.05 -16.23 -8.53
C LEU A 799 11.55 -16.37 -9.98
N ASP A 800 12.35 -15.42 -10.47
CA ASP A 800 12.93 -15.45 -11.82
C ASP A 800 13.85 -16.66 -12.03
N GLU A 801 14.69 -16.96 -11.04
CA GLU A 801 15.58 -18.15 -11.05
C GLU A 801 14.76 -19.45 -10.96
N LEU A 802 13.75 -19.50 -10.08
CA LEU A 802 12.85 -20.64 -9.89
C LEU A 802 12.04 -20.96 -11.16
N LEU A 803 11.62 -19.94 -11.91
CA LEU A 803 10.90 -20.08 -13.16
C LEU A 803 11.82 -20.30 -14.38
N GLY A 804 13.13 -20.35 -14.18
CA GLY A 804 14.11 -20.62 -15.24
C GLY A 804 14.43 -19.43 -16.15
N LEU A 805 13.95 -18.23 -15.82
CA LEU A 805 14.35 -16.98 -16.50
C LEU A 805 15.80 -16.59 -16.15
N GLY A 806 16.21 -16.98 -14.94
CA GLY A 806 17.48 -16.62 -14.32
C GLY A 806 17.35 -15.37 -13.44
N TRP A 807 18.02 -15.35 -12.29
CA TRP A 807 17.97 -14.27 -11.28
C TRP A 807 18.28 -12.86 -11.80
N ARG A 808 18.84 -12.74 -13.00
CA ARG A 808 19.11 -11.46 -13.67
C ARG A 808 17.91 -10.90 -14.43
N HIS A 809 16.87 -11.68 -14.65
CA HIS A 809 15.79 -11.32 -15.57
C HIS A 809 15.16 -9.96 -15.20
N ALA A 810 14.71 -9.76 -13.96
CA ALA A 810 14.18 -8.48 -13.54
C ALA A 810 15.26 -7.36 -13.48
N LEU A 811 16.52 -7.69 -13.15
CA LEU A 811 17.64 -6.73 -13.15
C LEU A 811 17.96 -6.17 -14.55
N GLU A 812 17.70 -6.96 -15.60
CA GLU A 812 17.98 -6.60 -16.99
C GLU A 812 16.79 -5.90 -17.68
N THR A 813 15.61 -5.82 -17.04
CA THR A 813 14.40 -5.18 -17.61
C THR A 813 14.64 -3.74 -18.10
N PRO A 814 15.34 -2.84 -17.36
CA PRO A 814 15.65 -1.50 -17.87
C PRO A 814 16.42 -1.50 -19.19
N GLU A 815 17.35 -2.44 -19.36
CA GLU A 815 18.12 -2.56 -20.60
C GLU A 815 17.35 -3.29 -21.70
N ARG A 816 16.26 -4.02 -21.40
CA ARG A 816 15.33 -4.51 -22.43
C ARG A 816 14.40 -3.40 -22.89
N LEU A 817 13.78 -2.65 -21.97
CA LEU A 817 12.93 -1.48 -22.26
C LEU A 817 13.66 -0.45 -23.13
N LYS A 818 14.89 -0.06 -22.79
CA LYS A 818 15.72 0.87 -23.60
C LYS A 818 16.05 0.39 -25.03
N ARG A 819 15.89 -0.91 -25.32
CA ARG A 819 16.11 -1.53 -26.63
C ARG A 819 14.82 -1.96 -27.32
N LEU A 820 13.67 -1.69 -26.70
CA LEU A 820 12.37 -2.00 -27.27
C LEU A 820 12.02 -1.01 -28.40
N GLU A 821 11.32 -1.48 -29.41
CA GLU A 821 10.78 -0.64 -30.49
C GLU A 821 9.24 -0.62 -30.43
N ALA A 822 8.62 0.51 -30.80
CA ALA A 822 7.16 0.62 -30.91
C ALA A 822 6.55 -0.40 -31.91
N THR A 823 7.35 -0.87 -32.87
CA THR A 823 7.00 -1.98 -33.79
C THR A 823 6.72 -3.29 -33.05
N ALA A 824 7.46 -3.59 -31.98
CA ALA A 824 7.26 -4.75 -31.13
C ALA A 824 6.02 -4.59 -30.23
N VAL A 825 5.73 -3.37 -29.75
CA VAL A 825 4.49 -3.07 -29.01
C VAL A 825 3.26 -3.25 -29.91
N ARG A 826 3.29 -2.75 -31.15
CA ARG A 826 2.20 -3.01 -32.10
C ARG A 826 2.07 -4.50 -32.41
N SER A 827 3.17 -5.21 -32.67
CA SER A 827 3.12 -6.66 -32.91
C SER A 827 2.59 -7.45 -31.69
N ALA A 828 2.88 -7.00 -30.47
CA ALA A 828 2.28 -7.55 -29.26
C ALA A 828 0.76 -7.27 -29.22
N ALA A 829 0.31 -6.04 -29.48
CA ALA A 829 -1.10 -5.67 -29.54
C ALA A 829 -1.88 -6.41 -30.64
N GLU A 830 -1.32 -6.51 -31.86
CA GLU A 830 -1.79 -7.37 -32.95
C GLU A 830 -1.98 -8.81 -32.43
N SER A 831 -0.97 -9.36 -31.75
CA SER A 831 -0.99 -10.75 -31.27
C SER A 831 -1.94 -11.03 -30.11
N ILE A 832 -2.31 -10.03 -29.30
CA ILE A 832 -3.26 -10.16 -28.19
C ILE A 832 -4.69 -9.95 -28.71
N PHE A 833 -4.93 -8.84 -29.41
CA PHE A 833 -6.29 -8.45 -29.80
C PHE A 833 -6.84 -9.24 -31.01
N ALA A 834 -5.99 -9.92 -31.79
CA ALA A 834 -6.40 -10.88 -32.81
C ALA A 834 -6.37 -12.35 -32.36
N ALA A 835 -5.97 -12.66 -31.11
CA ALA A 835 -5.89 -14.03 -30.62
C ALA A 835 -7.28 -14.58 -30.21
N GLY A 836 -8.00 -15.12 -31.19
CA GLY A 836 -9.34 -15.66 -30.98
C GLY A 836 -10.34 -14.55 -30.68
N ALA A 837 -11.37 -14.85 -29.90
CA ALA A 837 -12.45 -13.91 -29.63
C ALA A 837 -12.52 -13.52 -28.15
N GLY A 838 -12.44 -12.21 -27.90
CA GLY A 838 -12.43 -11.66 -26.54
C GLY A 838 -13.74 -11.94 -25.78
N VAL A 839 -13.60 -12.26 -24.50
CA VAL A 839 -14.73 -12.45 -23.57
C VAL A 839 -15.08 -11.11 -22.92
N THR A 840 -16.33 -10.69 -23.03
CA THR A 840 -16.89 -9.61 -22.20
C THR A 840 -17.62 -10.21 -21.01
N ALA A 841 -17.28 -9.74 -19.80
CA ALA A 841 -18.03 -9.99 -18.58
C ALA A 841 -18.53 -8.67 -17.98
N VAL A 842 -19.83 -8.59 -17.70
CA VAL A 842 -20.47 -7.42 -17.11
C VAL A 842 -21.19 -7.78 -15.82
N VAL A 843 -20.92 -7.03 -14.76
CA VAL A 843 -21.73 -7.00 -13.55
C VAL A 843 -22.58 -5.75 -13.57
N LEU A 844 -23.90 -5.92 -13.53
CA LEU A 844 -24.90 -4.85 -13.59
C LEU A 844 -25.58 -4.69 -12.22
N PRO A 845 -26.02 -3.47 -11.87
CA PRO A 845 -26.91 -3.26 -10.74
C PRO A 845 -28.20 -4.11 -10.84
N GLY A 846 -28.60 -4.64 -9.69
CA GLY A 846 -29.83 -5.41 -9.48
C GLY A 846 -30.48 -5.02 -8.16
N ALA A 847 -31.73 -5.43 -7.97
CA ALA A 847 -32.38 -5.31 -6.67
C ALA A 847 -31.69 -6.22 -5.62
N PRO A 848 -31.72 -5.86 -4.32
CA PRO A 848 -31.47 -6.83 -3.26
C PRO A 848 -32.44 -8.02 -3.37
N PRO A 849 -31.99 -9.25 -3.04
CA PRO A 849 -32.78 -10.48 -3.16
C PRO A 849 -33.89 -10.60 -2.11
#